data_AF-A0A516X118-F1
#
_entry.id   AF-A0A516X118-F1
#
_cell.length_a   1.000
_cell.length_b   1.000
_cell.length_c   1.000
_cell.angle_alpha   90.00
_cell.angle_beta   90.00
_cell.angle_gamma   90.00
#
_symmetry.space_group_name_H-M   'P 1'
#
loop_
_entity.id
_entity.type
_entity.pdbx_description
1 polymer ?
#
loop_
_entity_poly.entity_id
_entity_poly.type
_entity_poly.pdbx_seq_one_letter_code
_entity_poly.pdbx_strand_id
1 'polypeptide(L)'
;MTQWFDDAIIGTGRLPLLVLFVAFLATFLFIRLSVRMIRAGVRWWPGNVTPGGLHVHHVVFGLVAMLVAGMGLITLASYETPVADCALAGLFGIGAALVLDEFALVLYLKDVYWAEQGRLSVDAVFVAVAVIALFILGLRPYGVGDYEQDRGAAAYAGTTVILLALLTLTAVTMLKGKFWTGLVGLFVWPLLVFGAVRLSRPGAPWARWRYGLRPARMARAQQREDRFHAPVARAKKALQEAVGGGFGVESSFVDPMPTAPDTTDTAVSRAQRLVSAVEWCQTRRRLRSVPLWRVPAVLTVGAAVLALVLVGVDETVVGAEGAGVGGAGSSAAATMLSVIAGGMITLGGLVFTALTLAMQFGAAQLSVRVVPMLQQGRIIRWSIGVFLATFVFALIIALDLAADSSGDVPLVSVVVAMGLTLLSTGMFIALVARVAHVLNPTRLLSEVAREGRAAVSRTYPREKTVAATSDSAPAEATDDKPAVDDAADGVHPVRGDGRETPGDDAYAGAIIPLRHADPAGQVLLAVHVERIARLAARWGVHITVVPAVGQFVSAGAPLFAVQGPMARVRPDLLARSLVFGDTHSPSASPAAALQALVDVALKALSPAVNDPSRAVQSFDYIEDLLVLLSRRVVVGATTGRLHGSPLTWEDYVSVAVDEIRHFSGESLMVLRRLRAVLTGLLDTCPEALHPPLRERIDALDAAVRRTMPDELDLRLARVSDPLGLGSRRVARSR
;
A
#
# COMPACT_ATOMS: atom_id res chain seq x y z
N MET A 1 45.19 -24.44 -20.15
CA MET A 1 44.39 -23.81 -19.08
C MET A 1 45.17 -22.70 -18.37
N THR A 2 46.44 -22.92 -18.01
CA THR A 2 47.33 -21.91 -17.41
C THR A 2 47.54 -20.68 -18.28
N GLN A 3 47.90 -20.82 -19.56
CA GLN A 3 48.04 -19.66 -20.47
C GLN A 3 46.76 -18.82 -20.62
N TRP A 4 45.58 -19.45 -20.70
CA TRP A 4 44.32 -18.71 -20.76
C TRP A 4 44.01 -17.96 -19.47
N PHE A 5 44.35 -18.54 -18.31
CA PHE A 5 44.16 -17.89 -17.01
C PHE A 5 45.08 -16.69 -16.85
N ASP A 6 46.34 -16.85 -17.26
CA ASP A 6 47.35 -15.80 -17.20
C ASP A 6 47.00 -14.66 -18.16
N ASP A 7 46.60 -14.94 -19.40
CA ASP A 7 46.30 -13.91 -20.40
C ASP A 7 44.92 -13.25 -20.19
N ALA A 8 43.89 -14.03 -19.90
CA ALA A 8 42.51 -13.53 -19.88
C ALA A 8 42.06 -12.98 -18.52
N ILE A 9 42.67 -13.41 -17.40
CA ILE A 9 42.26 -13.03 -16.05
C ILE A 9 43.33 -12.21 -15.34
N ILE A 10 44.58 -12.69 -15.32
CA ILE A 10 45.68 -11.94 -14.68
C ILE A 10 46.08 -10.75 -15.55
N GLY A 11 46.32 -10.96 -16.84
CA GLY A 11 46.71 -9.93 -17.80
C GLY A 11 45.68 -8.83 -18.04
N THR A 12 44.39 -9.07 -17.72
CA THR A 12 43.31 -8.07 -17.83
C THR A 12 42.94 -7.41 -16.50
N GLY A 13 43.65 -7.71 -15.41
CA GLY A 13 43.39 -7.14 -14.08
C GLY A 13 42.09 -7.62 -13.42
N ARG A 14 41.51 -8.74 -13.87
CA ARG A 14 40.22 -9.26 -13.39
C ARG A 14 40.33 -10.22 -12.21
N LEU A 15 41.55 -10.45 -11.71
CA LEU A 15 41.82 -11.37 -10.61
C LEU A 15 41.01 -11.05 -9.33
N PRO A 16 40.90 -9.79 -8.85
CA PRO A 16 40.07 -9.49 -7.68
C PRO A 16 38.58 -9.81 -7.89
N LEU A 17 38.08 -9.59 -9.10
CA LEU A 17 36.68 -9.84 -9.46
C LEU A 17 36.37 -11.34 -9.53
N LEU A 18 37.33 -12.16 -9.97
CA LEU A 18 37.23 -13.62 -9.88
C LEU A 18 37.22 -14.10 -8.42
N VAL A 19 38.10 -13.55 -7.58
CA VAL A 19 38.17 -13.90 -6.15
C VAL A 19 36.85 -13.54 -5.44
N LEU A 20 36.29 -12.37 -5.72
CA LEU A 20 34.95 -11.97 -5.27
C LEU A 20 33.89 -13.00 -5.67
N PHE A 21 33.88 -13.42 -6.93
CA PHE A 21 32.89 -14.36 -7.46
C PHE A 21 32.97 -15.73 -6.80
N VAL A 22 34.18 -16.26 -6.63
CA VAL A 22 34.42 -17.56 -5.98
C VAL A 22 34.03 -17.49 -4.50
N ALA A 23 34.46 -16.44 -3.79
CA ALA A 23 34.11 -16.23 -2.39
C ALA A 23 32.58 -16.11 -2.20
N PHE A 24 31.92 -15.35 -3.07
CA PHE A 24 30.47 -15.19 -3.07
C PHE A 24 29.73 -16.54 -3.24
N LEU A 25 30.10 -17.32 -4.26
CA LEU A 25 29.49 -18.63 -4.54
C LEU A 25 29.71 -19.62 -3.39
N ALA A 26 30.95 -19.69 -2.88
CA ALA A 26 31.31 -20.58 -1.79
C ALA A 26 30.55 -20.26 -0.50
N THR A 27 30.49 -18.98 -0.12
CA THR A 27 29.75 -18.52 1.06
C THR A 27 28.26 -18.76 0.92
N PHE A 28 27.66 -18.46 -0.23
CA PHE A 28 26.24 -18.70 -0.45
C PHE A 28 25.88 -20.18 -0.33
N LEU A 29 26.66 -21.06 -0.98
CA LEU A 29 26.44 -22.51 -0.90
C LEU A 29 26.64 -23.02 0.54
N PHE A 30 27.67 -22.52 1.24
CA PHE A 30 27.96 -22.88 2.63
C PHE A 30 26.78 -22.54 3.56
N ILE A 31 26.23 -21.32 3.48
CA ILE A 31 25.10 -20.92 4.32
C ILE A 31 23.84 -21.73 3.98
N ARG A 32 23.58 -22.01 2.70
CA ARG A 32 22.45 -22.87 2.30
C ARG A 32 22.57 -24.29 2.84
N LEU A 33 23.75 -24.87 2.77
CA LEU A 33 24.05 -26.17 3.35
C LEU A 33 23.90 -26.14 4.88
N SER A 34 24.39 -25.08 5.53
CA SER A 34 24.25 -24.85 6.96
C SER A 34 22.77 -24.84 7.38
N VAL A 35 21.92 -24.03 6.73
CA VAL A 35 20.48 -23.98 7.00
C VAL A 35 19.80 -25.32 6.76
N ARG A 36 20.22 -26.07 5.73
CA ARG A 36 19.70 -27.41 5.46
C ARG A 36 20.07 -28.39 6.57
N MET A 37 21.31 -28.36 7.05
CA MET A 37 21.77 -29.21 8.15
C MET A 37 21.07 -28.89 9.48
N ILE A 38 20.82 -27.60 9.75
CA ILE A 38 20.05 -27.14 10.91
C ILE A 38 18.60 -27.66 10.84
N ARG A 39 17.94 -27.52 9.68
CA ARG A 39 16.57 -28.04 9.47
C ARG A 39 16.48 -29.57 9.53
N ALA A 40 17.54 -30.26 9.11
CA ALA A 40 17.63 -31.71 9.18
C ALA A 40 17.99 -32.24 10.58
N GLY A 41 18.22 -31.37 11.58
CA GLY A 41 18.50 -31.77 12.96
C GLY A 41 19.85 -32.45 13.15
N VAL A 42 20.85 -32.11 12.32
CA VAL A 42 22.17 -32.75 12.33
C VAL A 42 22.96 -32.38 13.59
N ARG A 43 23.22 -33.37 14.46
CA ARG A 43 23.73 -33.17 15.83
C ARG A 43 25.16 -32.61 15.94
N TRP A 44 25.99 -32.75 14.90
CA TRP A 44 27.39 -32.27 14.90
C TRP A 44 27.55 -30.84 14.37
N TRP A 45 26.48 -30.24 13.82
CA TRP A 45 26.53 -28.90 13.27
C TRP A 45 26.26 -27.85 14.37
N PRO A 46 27.10 -26.80 14.50
CA PRO A 46 26.83 -25.71 15.44
C PRO A 46 25.53 -25.05 15.00
N GLY A 47 24.49 -25.16 15.84
CA GLY A 47 23.16 -24.62 15.56
C GLY A 47 23.14 -23.08 15.50
N ASN A 48 21.99 -22.49 15.78
CA ASN A 48 21.84 -21.03 15.73
C ASN A 48 22.73 -20.32 16.78
N VAL A 49 23.31 -19.19 16.38
CA VAL A 49 24.13 -18.34 17.26
C VAL A 49 23.21 -17.37 18.00
N THR A 50 23.10 -17.51 19.33
CA THR A 50 22.28 -16.64 20.20
C THR A 50 23.07 -16.17 21.43
N PRO A 51 23.85 -15.08 21.33
CA PRO A 51 24.46 -14.46 22.51
C PRO A 51 23.37 -13.72 23.30
N GLY A 52 23.08 -14.15 24.53
CA GLY A 52 22.19 -13.42 25.44
C GLY A 52 20.72 -13.33 25.04
N GLY A 53 20.22 -14.26 24.21
CA GLY A 53 18.82 -14.27 23.74
C GLY A 53 18.52 -13.38 22.54
N LEU A 54 19.51 -12.64 22.01
CA LEU A 54 19.38 -11.86 20.78
C LEU A 54 19.80 -12.71 19.57
N HIS A 55 18.85 -12.99 18.67
CA HIS A 55 19.13 -13.64 17.40
C HIS A 55 19.73 -12.64 16.40
N VAL A 56 21.03 -12.71 16.14
CA VAL A 56 21.68 -11.87 15.12
C VAL A 56 21.59 -12.59 13.77
N HIS A 57 20.85 -12.01 12.82
CA HIS A 57 20.82 -12.51 11.45
C HIS A 57 22.17 -12.33 10.77
N HIS A 58 22.57 -13.31 9.95
CA HIS A 58 23.87 -13.32 9.28
C HIS A 58 24.04 -12.16 8.26
N VAL A 59 22.92 -11.53 7.84
CA VAL A 59 22.90 -10.27 7.07
C VAL A 59 23.68 -9.14 7.75
N VAL A 60 23.70 -9.08 9.09
CA VAL A 60 24.41 -8.03 9.84
C VAL A 60 25.92 -8.16 9.67
N PHE A 61 26.45 -9.39 9.76
CA PHE A 61 27.86 -9.65 9.46
C PHE A 61 28.19 -9.34 8.00
N GLY A 62 27.26 -9.64 7.09
CA GLY A 62 27.40 -9.32 5.67
C GLY A 62 27.51 -7.82 5.40
N LEU A 63 26.66 -7.00 6.03
CA LEU A 63 26.69 -5.54 5.96
C LEU A 63 28.03 -4.96 6.45
N VAL A 64 28.52 -5.43 7.60
CA VAL A 64 29.80 -5.00 8.17
C VAL A 64 30.95 -5.38 7.23
N ALA A 65 30.98 -6.62 6.73
CA ALA A 65 31.99 -7.08 5.79
C ALA A 65 32.01 -6.25 4.49
N MET A 66 30.84 -5.94 3.92
CA MET A 66 30.74 -5.07 2.73
C MET A 66 31.21 -3.65 3.00
N LEU A 67 30.88 -3.06 4.16
CA LEU A 67 31.32 -1.71 4.52
C LEU A 67 32.84 -1.63 4.71
N VAL A 68 33.42 -2.58 5.44
CA VAL A 68 34.88 -2.65 5.66
C VAL A 68 35.61 -2.89 4.35
N ALA A 69 35.15 -3.85 3.55
CA ALA A 69 35.75 -4.14 2.25
C ALA A 69 35.60 -2.98 1.26
N GLY A 70 34.42 -2.36 1.18
CA GLY A 70 34.17 -1.21 0.31
C GLY A 70 34.99 0.01 0.69
N MET A 71 35.11 0.33 1.98
CA MET A 71 35.98 1.39 2.46
C MET A 71 37.45 1.07 2.16
N GLY A 72 37.89 -0.17 2.44
CA GLY A 72 39.24 -0.62 2.12
C GLY A 72 39.57 -0.52 0.63
N LEU A 73 38.63 -0.88 -0.24
CA LEU A 73 38.80 -0.72 -1.70
C LEU A 73 38.86 0.74 -2.12
N ILE A 74 38.23 1.68 -1.40
CA ILE A 74 38.33 3.11 -1.74
C ILE A 74 39.65 3.71 -1.21
N THR A 75 40.12 3.26 -0.04
CA THR A 75 41.28 3.87 0.63
C THR A 75 42.61 3.23 0.25
N LEU A 76 42.61 1.93 -0.05
CA LEU A 76 43.82 1.14 -0.28
C LEU A 76 43.95 0.62 -1.70
N ALA A 77 42.88 0.59 -2.51
CA ALA A 77 42.99 -0.01 -3.83
C ALA A 77 43.96 0.78 -4.71
N SER A 78 45.04 0.10 -5.05
CA SER A 78 46.05 0.56 -6.00
C SER A 78 46.49 -0.67 -6.78
N TYR A 79 46.65 -0.52 -8.10
CA TYR A 79 47.14 -1.58 -8.99
C TYR A 79 48.50 -2.17 -8.57
N GLU A 80 49.19 -1.51 -7.64
CA GLU A 80 50.47 -1.93 -7.07
C GLU A 80 50.34 -3.00 -5.97
N THR A 81 49.16 -3.19 -5.37
CA THR A 81 48.93 -4.15 -4.26
C THR A 81 47.88 -5.24 -4.59
N PRO A 82 48.13 -6.11 -5.58
CA PRO A 82 47.14 -7.06 -6.09
C PRO A 82 46.60 -8.05 -5.03
N VAL A 83 47.37 -8.35 -3.98
CA VAL A 83 46.95 -9.23 -2.88
C VAL A 83 45.90 -8.55 -1.99
N ALA A 84 46.08 -7.26 -1.70
CA ALA A 84 45.14 -6.50 -0.86
C ALA A 84 43.80 -6.34 -1.58
N ASP A 85 43.84 -6.03 -2.87
CA ASP A 85 42.65 -5.93 -3.73
C ASP A 85 41.88 -7.26 -3.78
N CYS A 86 42.58 -8.38 -3.94
CA CYS A 86 41.95 -9.71 -3.95
C CYS A 86 41.33 -10.05 -2.59
N ALA A 87 42.02 -9.74 -1.48
CA ALA A 87 41.52 -10.01 -0.13
C ALA A 87 40.26 -9.18 0.18
N LEU A 88 40.29 -7.88 -0.16
CA LEU A 88 39.15 -6.98 0.03
C LEU A 88 37.97 -7.34 -0.89
N ALA A 89 38.24 -7.68 -2.17
CA ALA A 89 37.21 -8.14 -3.09
C ALA A 89 36.59 -9.48 -2.64
N GLY A 90 37.40 -10.39 -2.10
CA GLY A 90 36.93 -11.63 -1.48
C GLY A 90 36.03 -11.37 -0.26
N LEU A 91 36.46 -10.49 0.65
CA LEU A 91 35.67 -10.08 1.82
C LEU A 91 34.33 -9.42 1.41
N PHE A 92 34.36 -8.59 0.37
CA PHE A 92 33.16 -8.01 -0.22
C PHE A 92 32.23 -9.08 -0.78
N GLY A 93 32.77 -10.08 -1.49
CA GLY A 93 32.01 -11.22 -2.01
C GLY A 93 31.34 -12.05 -0.91
N ILE A 94 32.06 -12.33 0.18
CA ILE A 94 31.50 -12.99 1.38
C ILE A 94 30.34 -12.16 1.94
N GLY A 95 30.57 -10.85 2.14
CA GLY A 95 29.56 -9.96 2.69
C GLY A 95 28.30 -9.89 1.83
N ALA A 96 28.47 -9.74 0.52
CA ALA A 96 27.37 -9.71 -0.45
C ALA A 96 26.58 -11.03 -0.47
N ALA A 97 27.24 -12.18 -0.34
CA ALA A 97 26.56 -13.49 -0.28
C ALA A 97 25.67 -13.62 0.96
N LEU A 98 26.17 -13.19 2.12
CA LEU A 98 25.39 -13.20 3.37
C LEU A 98 24.18 -12.26 3.31
N VAL A 99 24.33 -11.09 2.68
CA VAL A 99 23.22 -10.15 2.53
C VAL A 99 22.18 -10.65 1.53
N LEU A 100 22.61 -11.22 0.40
CA LEU A 100 21.69 -11.73 -0.62
C LEU A 100 21.01 -13.03 -0.22
N ASP A 101 21.58 -13.84 0.67
CA ASP A 101 20.89 -15.02 1.21
C ASP A 101 19.61 -14.62 1.95
N GLU A 102 19.66 -13.48 2.66
CA GLU A 102 18.56 -12.89 3.41
C GLU A 102 17.80 -11.81 2.61
N PHE A 103 17.97 -11.76 1.28
CA PHE A 103 17.38 -10.72 0.40
C PHE A 103 15.87 -10.50 0.61
N ALA A 104 15.13 -11.58 0.91
CA ALA A 104 13.70 -11.50 1.17
C ALA A 104 13.37 -10.68 2.43
N LEU A 105 14.19 -10.78 3.49
CA LEU A 105 14.02 -10.08 4.76
C LEU A 105 14.44 -8.60 4.66
N VAL A 106 15.45 -8.31 3.83
CA VAL A 106 15.84 -6.92 3.49
C VAL A 106 14.72 -6.19 2.74
N LEU A 107 14.03 -6.89 1.83
CA LEU A 107 12.97 -6.28 1.02
C LEU A 107 11.60 -6.23 1.73
N TYR A 108 11.30 -7.22 2.57
CA TYR A 108 10.06 -7.33 3.32
C TYR A 108 10.39 -7.38 4.82
N LEU A 109 10.35 -6.21 5.46
CA LEU A 109 10.73 -5.99 6.85
C LEU A 109 9.67 -6.54 7.86
N LYS A 110 9.44 -7.85 7.89
CA LYS A 110 8.62 -8.53 8.92
C LYS A 110 9.18 -9.94 9.24
N ASP A 111 9.39 -10.22 10.53
CA ASP A 111 10.03 -11.44 11.08
C ASP A 111 9.22 -12.75 11.02
N VAL A 112 8.12 -12.78 10.27
CA VAL A 112 7.30 -13.99 10.18
C VAL A 112 6.86 -14.14 8.74
N TYR A 113 6.73 -15.40 8.29
CA TYR A 113 5.97 -15.93 7.15
C TYR A 113 6.79 -16.75 6.12
N TRP A 114 6.12 -17.73 5.52
CA TRP A 114 6.62 -19.07 5.23
C TRP A 114 6.86 -19.37 3.73
N ALA A 115 7.60 -20.47 3.49
CA ALA A 115 7.74 -21.35 2.31
C ALA A 115 8.07 -20.76 0.92
N GLU A 116 7.52 -19.63 0.49
CA GLU A 116 7.68 -19.19 -0.91
C GLU A 116 8.97 -18.40 -1.18
N GLN A 117 9.58 -17.83 -0.14
CA GLN A 117 10.61 -16.79 -0.24
C GLN A 117 12.06 -17.31 -0.25
N GLY A 118 12.31 -18.57 0.11
CA GLY A 118 13.61 -19.21 -0.16
C GLY A 118 13.97 -19.21 -1.66
N ARG A 119 12.96 -19.13 -2.53
CA ARG A 119 13.10 -18.97 -3.99
C ARG A 119 13.54 -17.57 -4.41
N LEU A 120 13.16 -16.53 -3.65
CA LEU A 120 13.46 -15.14 -4.00
C LEU A 120 14.93 -14.78 -3.73
N SER A 121 15.52 -15.27 -2.64
CA SER A 121 16.96 -15.10 -2.40
C SER A 121 17.80 -15.92 -3.39
N VAL A 122 17.37 -17.13 -3.75
CA VAL A 122 18.01 -17.90 -4.84
C VAL A 122 17.92 -17.17 -6.18
N ASP A 123 16.79 -16.53 -6.49
CA ASP A 123 16.64 -15.71 -7.69
C ASP A 123 17.55 -14.48 -7.70
N ALA A 124 17.67 -13.78 -6.56
CA ALA A 124 18.58 -12.65 -6.41
C ALA A 124 20.05 -13.06 -6.57
N VAL A 125 20.41 -14.24 -6.07
CA VAL A 125 21.76 -14.79 -6.19
C VAL A 125 22.07 -15.20 -7.63
N PHE A 126 21.14 -15.84 -8.35
CA PHE A 126 21.33 -16.11 -9.78
C PHE A 126 21.53 -14.82 -10.59
N VAL A 127 20.84 -13.74 -10.21
CA VAL A 127 21.04 -12.42 -10.82
C VAL A 127 22.45 -11.90 -10.55
N ALA A 128 22.89 -11.92 -9.29
CA ALA A 128 24.22 -11.47 -8.91
C ALA A 128 25.33 -12.30 -9.62
N VAL A 129 25.20 -13.63 -9.63
CA VAL A 129 26.11 -14.54 -10.33
C VAL A 129 26.18 -14.21 -11.81
N ALA A 130 25.03 -14.00 -12.47
CA ALA A 130 25.00 -13.68 -13.89
C ALA A 130 25.71 -12.35 -14.18
N VAL A 131 25.44 -11.30 -13.38
CA VAL A 131 26.07 -9.99 -13.54
C VAL A 131 27.58 -10.07 -13.32
N ILE A 132 28.03 -10.68 -12.22
CA ILE A 132 29.47 -10.80 -11.92
C ILE A 132 30.17 -11.63 -13.01
N ALA A 133 29.57 -12.74 -13.46
CA ALA A 133 30.12 -13.55 -14.54
C ALA A 133 30.28 -12.76 -15.85
N LEU A 134 29.30 -11.91 -16.21
CA LEU A 134 29.41 -11.04 -17.39
C LEU A 134 30.62 -10.09 -17.28
N PHE A 135 30.86 -9.52 -16.10
CA PHE A 135 32.04 -8.69 -15.86
C PHE A 135 33.36 -9.49 -15.91
N ILE A 136 33.41 -10.73 -15.40
CA ILE A 136 34.59 -11.62 -15.54
C ILE A 136 34.90 -11.88 -17.02
N LEU A 137 33.86 -12.15 -17.82
CA LEU A 137 33.98 -12.34 -19.28
C LEU A 137 34.45 -11.06 -19.99
N GLY A 138 34.45 -9.91 -19.31
CA GLY A 138 34.89 -8.64 -19.88
C GLY A 138 33.79 -7.89 -20.61
N LEU A 139 32.55 -8.37 -20.51
CA LEU A 139 31.40 -7.67 -21.05
C LEU A 139 31.11 -6.49 -20.13
N ARG A 140 31.42 -5.29 -20.62
CA ARG A 140 30.98 -4.04 -20.00
C ARG A 140 29.57 -3.72 -20.50
N PRO A 141 28.74 -3.04 -19.69
CA PRO A 141 27.50 -2.46 -20.18
C PRO A 141 27.80 -1.61 -21.42
N TYR A 142 27.03 -1.83 -22.49
CA TYR A 142 27.27 -1.16 -23.76
C TYR A 142 27.18 0.36 -23.58
N GLY A 143 28.18 1.11 -24.07
CA GLY A 143 28.28 2.57 -23.95
C GLY A 143 29.05 3.10 -22.72
N VAL A 144 29.53 2.24 -21.80
CA VAL A 144 30.31 2.68 -20.62
C VAL A 144 31.83 2.68 -20.87
N GLY A 145 32.32 1.99 -21.91
CA GLY A 145 33.75 1.80 -22.18
C GLY A 145 34.32 2.62 -23.34
N ASP A 146 33.49 3.12 -24.25
CA ASP A 146 33.93 3.81 -25.48
C ASP A 146 34.19 5.33 -25.24
N TYR A 147 34.04 5.77 -23.99
CA TYR A 147 34.07 7.18 -23.56
C TYR A 147 35.48 7.78 -23.53
N GLU A 148 36.52 6.97 -23.33
CA GLU A 148 37.88 7.50 -23.12
C GLU A 148 38.60 7.91 -24.40
N GLN A 149 38.09 7.55 -25.59
CA GLN A 149 38.89 7.60 -26.82
C GLN A 149 38.48 8.71 -27.82
N ASP A 150 37.29 9.30 -27.70
CA ASP A 150 36.82 10.34 -28.62
C ASP A 150 35.97 11.40 -27.89
N ARG A 151 36.60 12.53 -27.50
CA ARG A 151 35.96 13.62 -26.72
C ARG A 151 35.13 14.60 -27.57
N GLY A 152 34.63 14.16 -28.73
CA GLY A 152 33.84 15.00 -29.62
C GLY A 152 32.35 15.03 -29.24
N ALA A 153 31.70 16.20 -29.31
CA ALA A 153 30.28 16.36 -29.00
C ALA A 153 29.35 15.39 -29.78
N ALA A 154 29.75 14.96 -30.98
CA ALA A 154 29.04 13.95 -31.76
C ALA A 154 29.15 12.53 -31.19
N ALA A 155 30.31 12.16 -30.62
CA ALA A 155 30.53 10.89 -29.95
C ALA A 155 29.75 10.82 -28.63
N TYR A 156 29.68 11.92 -27.89
CA TYR A 156 28.85 12.07 -26.71
C TYR A 156 27.35 12.02 -27.01
N ALA A 157 26.88 12.78 -27.99
CA ALA A 157 25.48 12.74 -28.42
C ALA A 157 25.09 11.32 -28.89
N GLY A 158 25.96 10.66 -29.66
CA GLY A 158 25.77 9.27 -30.08
C GLY A 158 25.66 8.31 -28.90
N THR A 159 26.59 8.40 -27.94
CA THR A 159 26.62 7.54 -26.75
C THR A 159 25.41 7.77 -25.84
N THR A 160 25.02 9.02 -25.62
CA THR A 160 23.84 9.39 -24.83
C THR A 160 22.56 8.88 -25.49
N VAL A 161 22.41 9.02 -26.82
CA VAL A 161 21.27 8.46 -27.56
C VAL A 161 21.22 6.94 -27.45
N ILE A 162 22.37 6.28 -27.57
CA ILE A 162 22.50 4.82 -27.39
C ILE A 162 22.07 4.43 -25.97
N LEU A 163 22.59 5.10 -24.94
CA LEU A 163 22.32 4.77 -23.54
C LEU A 163 20.84 5.01 -23.20
N LEU A 164 20.24 6.09 -23.67
CA LEU A 164 18.80 6.34 -23.58
C LEU A 164 17.97 5.28 -24.30
N ALA A 165 18.39 4.87 -25.50
CA ALA A 165 17.73 3.81 -26.25
C ALA A 165 17.80 2.46 -25.50
N LEU A 166 18.95 2.14 -24.90
CA LEU A 166 19.12 0.95 -24.08
C LEU A 166 18.28 1.01 -22.81
N LEU A 167 18.26 2.14 -22.11
CA LEU A 167 17.43 2.34 -20.92
C LEU A 167 15.94 2.26 -21.25
N THR A 168 15.48 2.87 -22.34
CA THR A 168 14.08 2.78 -22.78
C THR A 168 13.71 1.36 -23.21
N LEU A 169 14.55 0.66 -23.96
CA LEU A 169 14.33 -0.75 -24.30
C LEU A 169 14.33 -1.63 -23.05
N THR A 170 15.20 -1.37 -22.09
CA THR A 170 15.23 -2.07 -20.79
C THR A 170 13.95 -1.82 -19.99
N ALA A 171 13.49 -0.57 -19.91
CA ALA A 171 12.23 -0.23 -19.27
C ALA A 171 11.04 -0.93 -19.97
N VAL A 172 10.98 -0.91 -21.30
CA VAL A 172 9.94 -1.61 -22.08
C VAL A 172 9.96 -3.12 -21.82
N THR A 173 11.14 -3.75 -21.84
CA THR A 173 11.27 -5.20 -21.58
C THR A 173 10.84 -5.57 -20.15
N MET A 174 11.17 -4.74 -19.16
CA MET A 174 10.73 -4.89 -17.77
C MET A 174 9.22 -4.68 -17.61
N LEU A 175 8.64 -3.64 -18.22
CA LEU A 175 7.18 -3.41 -18.23
C LEU A 175 6.41 -4.56 -18.88
N LYS A 176 7.06 -5.27 -19.82
CA LYS A 176 6.55 -6.48 -20.45
C LYS A 176 6.72 -7.75 -19.61
N GLY A 177 7.26 -7.64 -18.40
CA GLY A 177 7.45 -8.73 -17.45
C GLY A 177 8.65 -9.64 -17.76
N LYS A 178 9.65 -9.14 -18.50
CA LYS A 178 10.83 -9.92 -18.90
C LYS A 178 12.11 -9.37 -18.24
N PHE A 179 12.13 -9.42 -16.92
CA PHE A 179 13.22 -8.86 -16.10
C PHE A 179 14.60 -9.40 -16.51
N TRP A 180 14.73 -10.72 -16.71
CA TRP A 180 15.99 -11.35 -17.12
C TRP A 180 16.51 -10.88 -18.48
N THR A 181 15.64 -10.75 -19.48
CA THR A 181 16.06 -10.26 -20.80
C THR A 181 16.40 -8.77 -20.76
N GLY A 182 15.77 -8.01 -19.86
CA GLY A 182 16.11 -6.60 -19.62
C GLY A 182 17.49 -6.46 -18.98
N LEU A 183 17.77 -7.25 -17.94
CA LEU A 183 19.04 -7.18 -17.23
C LEU A 183 20.23 -7.66 -18.07
N VAL A 184 20.13 -8.87 -18.64
CA VAL A 184 21.21 -9.43 -19.50
C VAL A 184 21.33 -8.61 -20.79
N GLY A 185 20.20 -8.06 -21.26
CA GLY A 185 20.18 -7.21 -22.44
C GLY A 185 20.98 -5.91 -22.29
N LEU A 186 21.21 -5.43 -21.07
CA LEU A 186 22.08 -4.27 -20.81
C LEU A 186 23.54 -4.53 -21.24
N PHE A 187 23.97 -5.78 -21.20
CA PHE A 187 25.29 -6.23 -21.64
C PHE A 187 25.27 -6.74 -23.09
N VAL A 188 24.11 -7.20 -23.57
CA VAL A 188 23.92 -7.79 -24.90
C VAL A 188 22.71 -7.13 -25.57
N TRP A 189 22.93 -5.96 -26.15
CA TRP A 189 21.87 -5.08 -26.66
C TRP A 189 20.85 -5.75 -27.63
N PRO A 190 21.19 -6.74 -28.49
CA PRO A 190 20.20 -7.38 -29.35
C PRO A 190 19.08 -8.08 -28.56
N LEU A 191 19.38 -8.55 -27.33
CA LEU A 191 18.39 -9.16 -26.45
C LEU A 191 17.34 -8.13 -25.97
N LEU A 192 17.72 -6.87 -25.81
CA LEU A 192 16.78 -5.79 -25.45
C LEU A 192 15.78 -5.54 -26.57
N VAL A 193 16.25 -5.44 -27.81
CA VAL A 193 15.38 -5.26 -28.99
C VAL A 193 14.45 -6.47 -29.13
N PHE A 194 14.98 -7.69 -29.02
CA PHE A 194 14.17 -8.90 -29.07
C PHE A 194 13.11 -8.95 -27.95
N GLY A 195 13.52 -8.63 -26.73
CA GLY A 195 12.61 -8.57 -25.58
C GLY A 195 11.53 -7.49 -25.72
N ALA A 196 11.88 -6.35 -26.31
CA ALA A 196 11.01 -5.20 -26.54
C ALA A 196 10.04 -5.43 -27.70
N VAL A 197 10.42 -6.12 -28.77
CA VAL A 197 9.51 -6.45 -29.89
C VAL A 197 8.55 -7.58 -29.52
N ARG A 198 9.04 -8.61 -28.82
CA ARG A 198 8.25 -9.80 -28.49
C ARG A 198 7.06 -9.48 -27.58
N LEU A 199 5.98 -10.27 -27.70
CA LEU A 199 4.76 -10.18 -26.87
C LEU A 199 5.11 -10.15 -25.36
N SER A 200 4.35 -9.37 -24.59
CA SER A 200 4.52 -9.29 -23.14
C SER A 200 3.94 -10.49 -22.42
N ARG A 201 4.41 -10.76 -21.20
CA ARG A 201 3.79 -11.77 -20.34
C ARG A 201 2.36 -11.37 -19.98
N PRO A 202 1.40 -12.31 -19.87
CA PRO A 202 -0.01 -12.02 -19.64
C PRO A 202 -0.26 -11.31 -18.29
N GLY A 203 0.56 -11.61 -17.28
CA GLY A 203 0.51 -10.95 -15.96
C GLY A 203 1.25 -9.60 -15.87
N ALA A 204 1.87 -9.11 -16.94
CA ALA A 204 2.67 -7.88 -16.88
C ALA A 204 1.82 -6.60 -16.94
N PRO A 205 2.29 -5.46 -16.37
CA PRO A 205 1.62 -4.16 -16.51
C PRO A 205 1.30 -3.80 -17.96
N TRP A 206 2.22 -4.08 -18.89
CA TRP A 206 2.03 -3.85 -20.32
C TRP A 206 0.85 -4.64 -20.91
N ALA A 207 0.68 -5.92 -20.55
CA ALA A 207 -0.42 -6.73 -21.04
C ALA A 207 -1.77 -6.20 -20.53
N ARG A 208 -1.85 -5.82 -19.25
CA ARG A 208 -3.08 -5.24 -18.67
C ARG A 208 -3.47 -3.93 -19.34
N TRP A 209 -2.49 -3.05 -19.55
CA TRP A 209 -2.72 -1.75 -20.18
C TRP A 209 -3.06 -1.87 -21.66
N ARG A 210 -2.30 -2.67 -22.42
CA ARG A 210 -2.34 -2.67 -23.89
C ARG A 210 -3.18 -3.78 -24.50
N TYR A 211 -3.28 -4.93 -23.83
CA TYR A 211 -4.02 -6.10 -24.30
C TYR A 211 -5.36 -6.28 -23.59
N GLY A 212 -5.66 -5.51 -22.54
CA GLY A 212 -6.93 -5.57 -21.82
C GLY A 212 -8.16 -5.33 -22.70
N LEU A 213 -8.03 -4.49 -23.74
CA LEU A 213 -9.08 -4.22 -24.74
C LEU A 213 -8.95 -5.08 -26.02
N ARG A 214 -8.01 -6.05 -26.07
CA ARG A 214 -7.70 -6.84 -27.27
C ARG A 214 -7.57 -8.34 -26.93
N PRO A 215 -8.70 -9.08 -26.83
CA PRO A 215 -8.73 -10.46 -26.32
C PRO A 215 -7.87 -11.43 -27.15
N ALA A 216 -7.83 -11.29 -28.48
CA ALA A 216 -7.02 -12.16 -29.35
C ALA A 216 -5.50 -12.06 -29.10
N ARG A 217 -4.99 -10.86 -28.72
CA ARG A 217 -3.57 -10.70 -28.38
C ARG A 217 -3.26 -11.21 -26.97
N MET A 218 -4.21 -11.10 -26.03
CA MET A 218 -4.08 -11.69 -24.69
C MET A 218 -4.05 -13.22 -24.75
N ALA A 219 -4.94 -13.83 -25.54
CA ALA A 219 -4.96 -15.29 -25.74
C ALA A 219 -3.66 -15.82 -26.34
N ARG A 220 -3.10 -15.13 -27.36
CA ARG A 220 -1.78 -15.47 -27.93
C ARG A 220 -0.63 -15.29 -26.94
N ALA A 221 -0.72 -14.32 -26.01
CA ALA A 221 0.27 -14.15 -24.96
C ALA A 221 0.21 -15.28 -23.93
N GLN A 222 -1.01 -15.66 -23.53
CA GLN A 222 -1.27 -16.78 -22.59
C GLN A 222 -0.75 -18.10 -23.16
N GLN A 223 -1.18 -18.48 -24.36
CA GLN A 223 -0.78 -19.73 -25.03
C GLN A 223 0.75 -19.89 -25.16
N ARG A 224 1.48 -18.78 -25.29
CA ARG A 224 2.95 -18.81 -25.36
C ARG A 224 3.62 -18.93 -24.00
N GLU A 225 3.06 -18.33 -22.96
CA GLU A 225 3.52 -18.53 -21.58
C GLU A 225 3.41 -20.02 -21.23
N ASP A 226 2.28 -20.64 -21.59
CA ASP A 226 2.01 -22.05 -21.31
C ASP A 226 2.94 -22.98 -22.08
N ARG A 227 3.21 -22.69 -23.37
CA ARG A 227 4.07 -23.55 -24.22
C ARG A 227 5.56 -23.47 -23.91
N PHE A 228 6.09 -22.26 -23.67
CA PHE A 228 7.54 -22.06 -23.58
C PHE A 228 8.03 -21.77 -22.16
N HIS A 229 7.24 -21.07 -21.34
CA HIS A 229 7.68 -20.66 -20.00
C HIS A 229 7.23 -21.63 -18.91
N ALA A 230 6.07 -22.27 -19.01
CA ALA A 230 5.65 -23.28 -18.04
C ALA A 230 6.64 -24.47 -17.88
N PRO A 231 7.25 -25.05 -18.93
CA PRO A 231 8.25 -26.11 -18.75
C PRO A 231 9.55 -25.60 -18.11
N VAL A 232 10.03 -24.42 -18.51
CA VAL A 232 11.23 -23.81 -17.93
C VAL A 232 10.99 -23.38 -16.47
N ALA A 233 9.79 -22.88 -16.15
CA ALA A 233 9.40 -22.53 -14.79
C ALA A 233 9.32 -23.77 -13.89
N ARG A 234 8.84 -24.90 -14.42
CA ARG A 234 8.87 -26.20 -13.71
C ARG A 234 10.29 -26.69 -13.47
N ALA A 235 11.16 -26.65 -14.48
CA ALA A 235 12.57 -27.03 -14.33
C ALA A 235 13.31 -26.10 -13.34
N LYS A 236 13.07 -24.79 -13.42
CA LYS A 236 13.59 -23.79 -12.47
C LYS A 236 13.12 -24.08 -11.05
N LYS A 237 11.83 -24.38 -10.87
CA LYS A 237 11.25 -24.74 -9.56
C LYS A 237 11.95 -25.99 -8.99
N ALA A 238 12.16 -27.02 -9.80
CA ALA A 238 12.88 -28.22 -9.39
C ALA A 238 14.33 -27.94 -8.97
N LEU A 239 15.05 -27.08 -9.71
CA LEU A 239 16.41 -26.65 -9.34
C LEU A 239 16.42 -25.84 -8.04
N GLN A 240 15.46 -24.92 -7.88
CA GLN A 240 15.32 -24.13 -6.66
C GLN A 240 14.98 -24.99 -5.44
N GLU A 241 14.17 -26.04 -5.60
CA GLU A 241 13.86 -27.01 -4.56
C GLU A 241 15.07 -27.91 -4.24
N ALA A 242 15.91 -28.23 -5.22
CA ALA A 242 17.16 -28.96 -5.00
C ALA A 242 18.19 -28.13 -4.20
N VAL A 243 18.28 -26.82 -4.46
CA VAL A 243 19.21 -25.90 -3.77
C VAL A 243 18.66 -25.42 -2.42
N GLY A 244 17.35 -25.15 -2.34
CA GLY A 244 16.68 -24.52 -1.19
C GLY A 244 15.92 -25.47 -0.25
N GLY A 245 15.75 -26.75 -0.61
CA GLY A 245 14.89 -27.71 0.07
C GLY A 245 13.42 -27.66 -0.41
N GLY A 246 12.68 -28.75 -0.24
CA GLY A 246 11.28 -28.84 -0.68
C GLY A 246 10.39 -27.82 0.03
N PHE A 247 9.76 -26.93 -0.75
CA PHE A 247 8.81 -25.93 -0.24
C PHE A 247 7.39 -26.47 -0.44
N GLY A 248 6.80 -27.02 0.62
CA GLY A 248 5.54 -27.79 0.58
C GLY A 248 4.26 -27.00 0.26
N VAL A 249 4.14 -26.44 -0.95
CA VAL A 249 2.88 -25.84 -1.43
C VAL A 249 2.57 -26.30 -2.86
N GLU A 250 1.47 -27.03 -2.99
CA GLU A 250 0.90 -27.51 -4.23
C GLU A 250 0.05 -26.38 -4.87
N SER A 251 0.57 -25.76 -5.94
CA SER A 251 -0.12 -24.67 -6.63
C SER A 251 -1.01 -25.22 -7.74
N SER A 252 -2.27 -25.52 -7.44
CA SER A 252 -3.27 -25.87 -8.45
C SER A 252 -3.75 -24.60 -9.17
N PHE A 253 -3.04 -24.18 -10.22
CA PHE A 253 -3.54 -23.15 -11.15
C PHE A 253 -4.47 -23.82 -12.18
N VAL A 254 -5.75 -23.50 -12.13
CA VAL A 254 -6.73 -23.87 -13.18
C VAL A 254 -6.80 -22.72 -14.18
N ASP A 255 -6.57 -23.02 -15.46
CA ASP A 255 -6.69 -22.04 -16.54
C ASP A 255 -8.13 -21.52 -16.68
N PRO A 256 -8.33 -20.21 -16.91
CA PRO A 256 -9.65 -19.66 -17.18
C PRO A 256 -10.13 -20.11 -18.56
N MET A 257 -11.09 -21.05 -18.59
CA MET A 257 -11.82 -21.44 -19.80
C MET A 257 -12.56 -20.23 -20.41
N PRO A 258 -12.73 -20.15 -21.75
CA PRO A 258 -13.39 -19.03 -22.41
C PRO A 258 -14.84 -18.92 -21.93
N THR A 259 -15.23 -17.73 -21.48
CA THR A 259 -16.61 -17.43 -21.09
C THR A 259 -17.51 -17.38 -22.33
N ALA A 260 -18.57 -18.19 -22.35
CA ALA A 260 -19.64 -18.08 -23.35
C ALA A 260 -20.33 -16.70 -23.26
N PRO A 261 -20.76 -16.11 -24.39
CA PRO A 261 -21.50 -14.84 -24.40
C PRO A 261 -22.91 -15.03 -23.81
N ASP A 262 -23.33 -14.13 -22.92
CA ASP A 262 -24.70 -14.06 -22.39
C ASP A 262 -25.65 -13.58 -23.51
N THR A 263 -26.70 -14.35 -23.80
CA THR A 263 -27.63 -14.12 -24.92
C THR A 263 -28.84 -13.23 -24.57
N THR A 264 -28.96 -12.73 -23.34
CA THR A 264 -30.15 -11.98 -22.87
C THR A 264 -29.78 -10.58 -22.37
N ASP A 265 -29.17 -9.77 -23.23
CA ASP A 265 -28.48 -8.56 -22.78
C ASP A 265 -29.01 -7.25 -23.39
N THR A 266 -30.01 -6.66 -22.71
CA THR A 266 -30.63 -5.38 -23.11
C THR A 266 -29.66 -4.19 -23.01
N ALA A 267 -29.90 -3.12 -23.77
CA ALA A 267 -29.04 -1.93 -23.74
C ALA A 267 -29.02 -1.23 -22.37
N VAL A 268 -30.15 -1.25 -21.65
CA VAL A 268 -30.28 -0.70 -20.29
C VAL A 268 -29.41 -1.47 -19.30
N SER A 269 -29.34 -2.80 -19.40
CA SER A 269 -28.46 -3.62 -18.56
C SER A 269 -26.98 -3.30 -18.84
N ARG A 270 -26.60 -3.03 -20.09
CA ARG A 270 -25.23 -2.65 -20.47
C ARG A 270 -24.82 -1.31 -19.86
N ALA A 271 -25.70 -0.31 -19.93
CA ALA A 271 -25.45 1.01 -19.36
C ALA A 271 -25.27 0.94 -17.83
N GLN A 272 -26.17 0.27 -17.10
CA GLN A 272 -26.06 0.06 -15.65
C GLN A 272 -24.77 -0.71 -15.27
N ARG A 273 -24.34 -1.67 -16.09
CA ARG A 273 -23.07 -2.37 -15.89
C ARG A 273 -21.85 -1.49 -16.06
N LEU A 274 -21.87 -0.57 -17.03
CA LEU A 274 -20.78 0.38 -17.23
C LEU A 274 -20.69 1.35 -16.05
N VAL A 275 -21.83 1.89 -15.60
CA VAL A 275 -21.90 2.77 -14.42
C VAL A 275 -21.35 2.06 -13.18
N SER A 276 -21.87 0.89 -12.82
CA SER A 276 -21.40 0.12 -11.66
C SER A 276 -19.92 -0.27 -11.76
N ALA A 277 -19.41 -0.59 -12.96
CA ALA A 277 -18.00 -0.89 -13.18
C ALA A 277 -17.11 0.35 -13.02
N VAL A 278 -17.58 1.51 -13.46
CA VAL A 278 -16.89 2.79 -13.28
C VAL A 278 -16.85 3.16 -11.80
N GLU A 279 -17.98 3.08 -11.10
CA GLU A 279 -18.07 3.32 -9.65
C GLU A 279 -17.14 2.37 -8.88
N TRP A 280 -17.16 1.08 -9.20
CA TRP A 280 -16.25 0.12 -8.59
C TRP A 280 -14.78 0.43 -8.86
N CYS A 281 -14.43 0.81 -10.10
CA CYS A 281 -13.07 1.24 -10.43
C CYS A 281 -12.65 2.46 -9.63
N GLN A 282 -13.55 3.43 -9.43
CA GLN A 282 -13.28 4.61 -8.62
C GLN A 282 -13.12 4.25 -7.13
N THR A 283 -14.02 3.46 -6.55
CA THR A 283 -13.94 2.97 -5.17
C THR A 283 -12.65 2.22 -4.94
N ARG A 284 -12.30 1.26 -5.81
CA ARG A 284 -11.06 0.51 -5.74
C ARG A 284 -9.82 1.40 -5.86
N ARG A 285 -9.85 2.45 -6.69
CA ARG A 285 -8.74 3.41 -6.78
C ARG A 285 -8.59 4.28 -5.54
N ARG A 286 -9.69 4.64 -4.88
CA ARG A 286 -9.70 5.45 -3.66
C ARG A 286 -9.23 4.68 -2.44
N LEU A 287 -9.66 3.42 -2.30
CA LEU A 287 -9.32 2.56 -1.15
C LEU A 287 -7.95 1.89 -1.29
N ARG A 288 -7.38 1.86 -2.50
CA ARG A 288 -6.03 1.33 -2.71
C ARG A 288 -4.99 2.26 -2.11
N SER A 289 -4.17 1.69 -1.22
CA SER A 289 -2.93 2.33 -0.78
C SER A 289 -2.00 2.54 -1.99
N VAL A 290 -1.54 3.78 -2.16
CA VAL A 290 -0.46 4.09 -3.10
C VAL A 290 0.84 4.05 -2.31
N PRO A 291 1.82 3.22 -2.68
CA PRO A 291 3.09 3.17 -1.97
C PRO A 291 3.76 4.54 -1.97
N LEU A 292 4.19 5.01 -0.80
CA LEU A 292 4.73 6.35 -0.57
C LEU A 292 5.89 6.67 -1.53
N TRP A 293 6.78 5.70 -1.73
CA TRP A 293 8.03 5.83 -2.50
C TRP A 293 7.88 5.75 -4.02
N ARG A 294 6.70 5.38 -4.55
CA ARG A 294 6.56 5.20 -6.00
C ARG A 294 6.75 6.50 -6.79
N VAL A 295 6.18 7.60 -6.33
CA VAL A 295 6.34 8.91 -7.00
C VAL A 295 7.77 9.44 -6.85
N PRO A 296 8.37 9.47 -5.64
CA PRO A 296 9.77 9.83 -5.49
C PRO A 296 10.72 9.03 -6.37
N ALA A 297 10.62 7.70 -6.37
CA ALA A 297 11.50 6.86 -7.18
C ALA A 297 11.41 7.17 -8.68
N VAL A 298 10.20 7.38 -9.22
CA VAL A 298 10.01 7.73 -10.63
C VAL A 298 10.61 9.10 -10.96
N LEU A 299 10.41 10.11 -10.10
CA LEU A 299 10.96 11.45 -10.31
C LEU A 299 12.49 11.46 -10.22
N THR A 300 13.07 10.74 -9.26
CA THR A 300 14.53 10.64 -9.11
C THR A 300 15.19 9.94 -10.30
N VAL A 301 14.62 8.82 -10.76
CA VAL A 301 15.12 8.15 -11.97
C VAL A 301 14.96 9.05 -13.19
N GLY A 302 13.82 9.73 -13.33
CA GLY A 302 13.60 10.69 -14.42
C GLY A 302 14.61 11.84 -14.40
N ALA A 303 14.96 12.36 -13.23
CA ALA A 303 15.94 13.43 -13.06
C ALA A 303 17.37 12.96 -13.34
N ALA A 304 17.74 11.74 -12.92
CA ALA A 304 19.04 11.16 -13.26
C ALA A 304 19.20 10.99 -14.78
N VAL A 305 18.16 10.47 -15.44
CA VAL A 305 18.14 10.36 -16.91
C VAL A 305 18.23 11.75 -17.55
N LEU A 306 17.45 12.73 -17.07
CA LEU A 306 17.49 14.09 -17.60
C LEU A 306 18.88 14.74 -17.45
N ALA A 307 19.55 14.53 -16.31
CA ALA A 307 20.90 15.04 -16.08
C ALA A 307 21.89 14.46 -17.10
N LEU A 308 21.90 13.14 -17.30
CA LEU A 308 22.77 12.49 -18.28
C LEU A 308 22.51 12.97 -19.72
N VAL A 309 21.26 13.29 -20.06
CA VAL A 309 20.92 13.88 -21.37
C VAL A 309 21.47 15.29 -21.51
N LEU A 310 21.31 16.11 -20.47
CA LEU A 310 21.71 17.50 -20.51
C LEU A 310 23.22 17.70 -20.54
N VAL A 311 23.99 16.82 -19.89
CA VAL A 311 25.46 16.78 -20.04
C VAL A 311 25.86 16.75 -21.52
N GLY A 312 25.29 15.84 -22.31
CA GLY A 312 25.58 15.77 -23.74
C GLY A 312 25.02 16.95 -24.56
N VAL A 313 23.91 17.56 -24.14
CA VAL A 313 23.35 18.74 -24.82
C VAL A 313 24.23 19.97 -24.60
N ASP A 314 24.69 20.19 -23.36
CA ASP A 314 25.52 21.33 -23.01
C ASP A 314 26.83 21.36 -23.83
N GLU A 315 27.48 20.21 -24.04
CA GLU A 315 28.65 20.12 -24.92
C GLU A 315 28.35 20.54 -26.38
N THR A 316 27.19 20.15 -26.91
CA THR A 316 26.82 20.43 -28.32
C THR A 316 26.36 21.87 -28.55
N VAL A 317 25.66 22.46 -27.59
CA VAL A 317 25.05 23.80 -27.71
C VAL A 317 26.10 24.88 -27.41
N VAL A 318 26.95 24.67 -26.41
CA VAL A 318 28.02 25.63 -26.04
C VAL A 318 29.20 25.56 -27.01
N GLY A 319 29.48 24.38 -27.59
CA GLY A 319 30.50 24.23 -28.63
C GLY A 319 30.18 24.92 -29.97
N ALA A 320 28.91 25.29 -30.21
CA ALA A 320 28.46 25.90 -31.47
C ALA A 320 28.44 27.44 -31.45
N GLU A 321 28.25 28.06 -30.28
CA GLU A 321 28.28 29.52 -30.11
C GLU A 321 29.45 29.91 -29.21
N GLY A 322 30.62 30.06 -29.82
CA GLY A 322 31.77 30.68 -29.16
C GLY A 322 31.41 32.08 -28.65
N ALA A 323 31.62 32.28 -27.35
CA ALA A 323 31.61 33.55 -26.63
C ALA A 323 30.26 34.29 -26.49
N GLY A 324 29.83 34.49 -25.24
CA GLY A 324 29.23 35.78 -24.89
C GLY A 324 28.07 35.84 -23.88
N VAL A 325 27.54 34.74 -23.35
CA VAL A 325 26.39 34.83 -22.41
C VAL A 325 26.74 34.27 -21.03
N GLY A 326 27.30 35.13 -20.19
CA GLY A 326 27.32 34.98 -18.73
C GLY A 326 28.72 34.76 -18.15
N GLY A 327 29.34 35.80 -17.59
CA GLY A 327 30.65 35.76 -16.91
C GLY A 327 30.69 34.98 -15.59
N ALA A 328 29.88 33.95 -15.42
CA ALA A 328 29.98 33.02 -14.29
C ALA A 328 30.94 31.90 -14.69
N GLY A 329 32.12 31.84 -14.07
CA GLY A 329 33.08 30.74 -14.33
C GLY A 329 32.51 29.37 -13.93
N SER A 330 33.05 28.29 -14.50
CA SER A 330 32.72 26.90 -14.16
C SER A 330 32.75 26.62 -12.65
N SER A 331 33.70 27.25 -11.94
CA SER A 331 33.78 27.20 -10.48
C SER A 331 32.53 27.77 -9.76
N ALA A 332 31.93 28.84 -10.28
CA ALA A 332 30.72 29.43 -9.74
C ALA A 332 29.51 28.51 -9.99
N ALA A 333 29.41 27.92 -11.18
CA ALA A 333 28.36 26.94 -11.51
C ALA A 333 28.46 25.68 -10.64
N ALA A 334 29.67 25.12 -10.46
CA ALA A 334 29.92 23.99 -9.58
C ALA A 334 29.56 24.30 -8.11
N THR A 335 29.89 25.50 -7.65
CA THR A 335 29.52 25.98 -6.31
C THR A 335 28.01 26.08 -6.16
N MET A 336 27.30 26.67 -7.13
CA MET A 336 25.85 26.77 -7.12
C MET A 336 25.17 25.40 -7.10
N LEU A 337 25.60 24.47 -7.96
CA LEU A 337 25.06 23.11 -8.00
C LEU A 337 25.32 22.35 -6.69
N SER A 338 26.50 22.53 -6.08
CA SER A 338 26.84 21.94 -4.78
C SER A 338 25.99 22.53 -3.65
N VAL A 339 25.76 23.85 -3.65
CA VAL A 339 24.85 24.52 -2.70
C VAL A 339 23.42 24.03 -2.86
N ILE A 340 22.94 23.87 -4.11
CA ILE A 340 21.61 23.30 -4.39
C ILE A 340 21.56 21.86 -3.85
N ALA A 341 22.51 20.99 -4.20
CA ALA A 341 22.53 19.61 -3.75
C ALA A 341 22.55 19.51 -2.21
N GLY A 342 23.45 20.23 -1.54
CA GLY A 342 23.55 20.29 -0.08
C GLY A 342 22.27 20.82 0.58
N GLY A 343 21.67 21.87 0.01
CA GLY A 343 20.38 22.40 0.46
C GLY A 343 19.24 21.40 0.33
N MET A 344 19.16 20.69 -0.80
CA MET A 344 18.09 19.72 -1.08
C MET A 344 18.17 18.46 -0.23
N ILE A 345 19.37 17.94 0.08
CA ILE A 345 19.49 16.78 0.98
C ILE A 345 19.14 17.15 2.42
N THR A 346 19.54 18.34 2.86
CA THR A 346 19.19 18.87 4.19
C THR A 346 17.68 19.10 4.30
N LEU A 347 17.08 19.72 3.29
CA LEU A 347 15.64 19.92 3.20
C LEU A 347 14.88 18.58 3.20
N GLY A 348 15.38 17.58 2.46
CA GLY A 348 14.82 16.24 2.44
C GLY A 348 14.82 15.59 3.83
N GLY A 349 15.91 15.71 4.58
CA GLY A 349 16.02 15.25 5.96
C GLY A 349 15.03 15.95 6.91
N LEU A 350 14.96 17.28 6.85
CA LEU A 350 14.03 18.08 7.66
C LEU A 350 12.57 17.72 7.38
N VAL A 351 12.23 17.52 6.11
CA VAL A 351 10.89 17.11 5.67
C VAL A 351 10.56 15.69 6.13
N PHE A 352 11.51 14.77 6.03
CA PHE A 352 11.32 13.41 6.54
C PHE A 352 11.02 13.43 8.04
N THR A 353 11.80 14.18 8.83
CA THR A 353 11.58 14.36 10.28
C THR A 353 10.23 15.03 10.58
N ALA A 354 9.85 16.08 9.85
CA ALA A 354 8.55 16.73 10.05
C ALA A 354 7.38 15.78 9.74
N LEU A 355 7.52 14.94 8.70
CA LEU A 355 6.49 13.97 8.33
C LEU A 355 6.39 12.82 9.33
N THR A 356 7.50 12.30 9.85
CA THR A 356 7.47 11.26 10.89
C THR A 356 6.86 11.79 12.18
N LEU A 357 7.20 13.02 12.60
CA LEU A 357 6.56 13.69 13.73
C LEU A 357 5.06 13.89 13.52
N ALA A 358 4.64 14.32 12.32
CA ALA A 358 3.21 14.48 12.01
C ALA A 358 2.46 13.14 12.04
N MET A 359 3.09 12.05 11.59
CA MET A 359 2.51 10.70 11.69
C MET A 359 2.42 10.22 13.14
N GLN A 360 3.47 10.47 13.93
CA GLN A 360 3.50 10.15 15.35
C GLN A 360 2.41 10.90 16.11
N PHE A 361 2.22 12.19 15.83
CA PHE A 361 1.12 13.00 16.36
C PHE A 361 -0.24 12.40 16.01
N GLY A 362 -0.46 12.04 14.73
CA GLY A 362 -1.73 11.44 14.29
C GLY A 362 -2.04 10.10 14.97
N ALA A 363 -1.04 9.24 15.14
CA ALA A 363 -1.21 7.96 15.82
C ALA A 363 -1.49 8.14 17.32
N ALA A 364 -0.70 8.99 17.99
CA ALA A 364 -0.79 9.22 19.43
C ALA A 364 -2.05 10.01 19.82
N GLN A 365 -2.30 11.15 19.19
CA GLN A 365 -3.32 12.10 19.65
C GLN A 365 -4.70 11.93 18.98
N LEU A 366 -4.78 11.24 17.84
CA LEU A 366 -6.03 11.13 17.07
C LEU A 366 -6.51 9.68 16.99
N SER A 367 -6.36 9.01 15.86
CA SER A 367 -6.71 7.59 15.71
C SER A 367 -5.76 6.92 14.74
N VAL A 368 -5.42 5.67 15.02
CA VAL A 368 -4.61 4.82 14.13
C VAL A 368 -5.28 4.71 12.76
N ARG A 369 -6.61 4.83 12.69
CA ARG A 369 -7.41 4.79 11.46
C ARG A 369 -7.21 6.01 10.56
N VAL A 370 -6.72 7.12 11.11
CA VAL A 370 -6.50 8.38 10.37
C VAL A 370 -5.09 8.46 9.78
N VAL A 371 -4.12 7.74 10.34
CA VAL A 371 -2.72 7.72 9.86
C VAL A 371 -2.62 7.39 8.35
N PRO A 372 -3.34 6.39 7.80
CA PRO A 372 -3.31 6.12 6.37
C PRO A 372 -3.79 7.31 5.52
N MET A 373 -4.75 8.10 6.01
CA MET A 373 -5.22 9.30 5.30
C MET A 373 -4.13 10.37 5.23
N LEU A 374 -3.27 10.47 6.25
CA LEU A 374 -2.16 11.42 6.30
C LEU A 374 -1.07 11.06 5.29
N GLN A 375 -0.69 9.79 5.22
CA GLN A 375 0.34 9.27 4.31
C GLN A 375 -0.09 9.30 2.83
N GLN A 376 -1.40 9.35 2.55
CA GLN A 376 -1.94 9.32 1.20
C GLN A 376 -1.97 10.69 0.49
N GLY A 377 -1.51 11.76 1.13
CA GLY A 377 -1.43 13.10 0.53
C GLY A 377 -0.57 13.15 -0.74
N ARG A 378 -1.10 13.73 -1.82
CA ARG A 378 -0.33 13.93 -3.07
C ARG A 378 0.84 14.86 -2.84
N ILE A 379 0.61 16.00 -2.16
CA ILE A 379 1.63 17.01 -1.89
C ILE A 379 2.86 16.37 -1.24
N ILE A 380 2.67 15.56 -0.19
CA ILE A 380 3.76 14.87 0.52
C ILE A 380 4.63 14.05 -0.43
N ARG A 381 4.01 13.19 -1.26
CA ARG A 381 4.74 12.32 -2.19
C ARG A 381 5.47 13.10 -3.29
N TRP A 382 4.83 14.14 -3.82
CA TRP A 382 5.43 14.97 -4.85
C TRP A 382 6.57 15.83 -4.29
N SER A 383 6.42 16.41 -3.09
CA SER A 383 7.47 17.21 -2.45
C SER A 383 8.73 16.38 -2.21
N ILE A 384 8.62 15.23 -1.55
CA ILE A 384 9.77 14.33 -1.33
C ILE A 384 10.44 13.97 -2.65
N GLY A 385 9.63 13.65 -3.67
CA GLY A 385 10.14 13.26 -4.97
C GLY A 385 10.85 14.37 -5.72
N VAL A 386 10.30 15.58 -5.73
CA VAL A 386 10.92 16.76 -6.36
C VAL A 386 12.21 17.13 -5.63
N PHE A 387 12.26 17.03 -4.29
CA PHE A 387 13.47 17.35 -3.53
C PHE A 387 14.60 16.37 -3.83
N LEU A 388 14.28 15.07 -3.79
CA LEU A 388 15.24 14.02 -4.11
C LEU A 388 15.68 14.05 -5.57
N ALA A 389 14.77 14.35 -6.49
CA ALA A 389 15.07 14.53 -7.91
C ALA A 389 16.02 15.70 -8.16
N THR A 390 15.76 16.87 -7.54
CA THR A 390 16.60 18.06 -7.67
C THR A 390 17.99 17.83 -7.08
N PHE A 391 18.06 17.14 -5.93
CA PHE A 391 19.33 16.72 -5.33
C PHE A 391 20.16 15.84 -6.29
N VAL A 392 19.56 14.75 -6.81
CA VAL A 392 20.27 13.83 -7.72
C VAL A 392 20.67 14.51 -9.02
N PHE A 393 19.79 15.36 -9.57
CA PHE A 393 20.09 16.15 -10.76
C PHE A 393 21.31 17.05 -10.54
N ALA A 394 21.27 17.89 -9.50
CA ALA A 394 22.34 18.83 -9.22
C ALA A 394 23.66 18.13 -8.88
N LEU A 395 23.61 16.98 -8.18
CA LEU A 395 24.79 16.19 -7.85
C LEU A 395 25.45 15.60 -9.10
N ILE A 396 24.68 15.04 -10.04
CA ILE A 396 25.23 14.45 -11.28
C ILE A 396 25.95 15.53 -12.11
N ILE A 397 25.31 16.68 -12.32
CA ILE A 397 25.92 17.79 -13.07
C ILE A 397 27.15 18.35 -12.33
N ALA A 398 27.11 18.44 -10.99
CA ALA A 398 28.26 18.90 -10.22
C ALA A 398 29.45 17.94 -10.32
N LEU A 399 29.20 16.62 -10.29
CA LEU A 399 30.24 15.60 -10.45
C LEU A 399 30.85 15.61 -11.85
N ASP A 400 30.01 15.80 -12.87
CA ASP A 400 30.44 15.92 -14.26
C ASP A 400 31.33 17.14 -14.47
N LEU A 401 30.88 18.32 -14.00
CA LEU A 401 31.65 19.56 -14.05
C LEU A 401 32.95 19.50 -13.24
N ALA A 402 33.00 18.69 -12.17
CA ALA A 402 34.22 18.46 -11.41
C ALA A 402 35.20 17.50 -12.10
N ALA A 403 34.70 16.64 -13.00
CA ALA A 403 35.52 15.73 -13.79
C ALA A 403 36.03 16.38 -15.09
N ASP A 404 35.36 17.42 -15.57
CA ASP A 404 35.76 18.13 -16.79
C ASP A 404 36.90 19.14 -16.55
N SER A 405 37.91 19.09 -17.42
CA SER A 405 39.10 19.96 -17.40
C SER A 405 39.01 21.13 -18.37
N SER A 406 37.97 21.17 -19.23
CA SER A 406 37.81 22.20 -20.27
C SER A 406 37.54 23.60 -19.69
N GLY A 407 36.88 23.65 -18.53
CA GLY A 407 36.44 24.88 -17.89
C GLY A 407 35.12 25.44 -18.45
N ASP A 408 34.43 24.72 -19.32
CA ASP A 408 33.16 25.12 -19.90
C ASP A 408 32.01 25.08 -18.87
N VAL A 409 31.01 25.94 -19.06
CA VAL A 409 29.87 26.08 -18.15
C VAL A 409 28.64 25.42 -18.77
N PRO A 410 28.02 24.43 -18.12
CA PRO A 410 26.84 23.76 -18.64
C PRO A 410 25.58 24.64 -18.43
N LEU A 411 25.41 25.65 -19.28
CA LEU A 411 24.40 26.69 -19.12
C LEU A 411 22.98 26.13 -19.05
N VAL A 412 22.63 25.16 -19.90
CA VAL A 412 21.28 24.58 -19.93
C VAL A 412 21.04 23.79 -18.65
N SER A 413 22.00 22.97 -18.21
CA SER A 413 21.90 22.25 -16.94
C SER A 413 21.75 23.18 -15.75
N VAL A 414 22.50 24.28 -15.69
CA VAL A 414 22.40 25.27 -14.61
C VAL A 414 21.02 25.94 -14.60
N VAL A 415 20.48 26.32 -15.76
CA VAL A 415 19.13 26.90 -15.87
C VAL A 415 18.06 25.90 -15.43
N VAL A 416 18.17 24.64 -15.82
CA VAL A 416 17.25 23.56 -15.40
C VAL A 416 17.36 23.32 -13.89
N ALA A 417 18.57 23.27 -13.32
CA ALA A 417 18.78 23.14 -11.88
C ALA A 417 18.13 24.30 -11.10
N MET A 418 18.25 25.52 -11.62
CA MET A 418 17.62 26.70 -11.03
C MET A 418 16.10 26.60 -11.08
N GLY A 419 15.53 26.16 -12.20
CA GLY A 419 14.10 25.91 -12.35
C GLY A 419 13.56 24.82 -11.41
N LEU A 420 14.29 23.71 -11.27
CA LEU A 420 13.97 22.65 -10.30
C LEU A 420 14.07 23.14 -8.85
N THR A 421 15.01 24.04 -8.56
CA THR A 421 15.13 24.67 -7.24
C THR A 421 13.94 25.57 -6.94
N LEU A 422 13.48 26.38 -7.90
CA LEU A 422 12.25 27.19 -7.75
C LEU A 422 11.01 26.31 -7.55
N LEU A 423 10.88 25.22 -8.31
CA LEU A 423 9.81 24.24 -8.13
C LEU A 423 9.87 23.61 -6.73
N SER A 424 11.08 23.27 -6.26
CA SER A 424 11.31 22.74 -4.92
C SER A 424 10.86 23.73 -3.84
N THR A 425 11.19 25.01 -3.97
CA THR A 425 10.72 26.04 -3.04
C THR A 425 9.19 26.12 -2.99
N GLY A 426 8.51 26.12 -4.15
CA GLY A 426 7.05 26.08 -4.20
C GLY A 426 6.45 24.83 -3.55
N MET A 427 7.06 23.66 -3.81
CA MET A 427 6.64 22.39 -3.20
C MET A 427 6.92 22.34 -1.69
N PHE A 428 7.92 23.04 -1.18
CA PHE A 428 8.20 23.19 0.24
C PHE A 428 7.12 24.02 0.93
N ILE A 429 6.74 25.16 0.36
CA ILE A 429 5.64 25.99 0.88
C ILE A 429 4.33 25.19 0.92
N ALA A 430 4.02 24.47 -0.17
CA ALA A 430 2.84 23.61 -0.22
C ALA A 430 2.87 22.48 0.83
N LEU A 431 4.07 21.92 1.08
CA LEU A 431 4.26 20.91 2.11
C LEU A 431 4.08 21.47 3.52
N VAL A 432 4.64 22.62 3.83
CA VAL A 432 4.48 23.29 5.13
C VAL A 432 3.00 23.58 5.38
N ALA A 433 2.28 24.13 4.40
CA ALA A 433 0.83 24.33 4.50
C ALA A 433 0.08 23.01 4.74
N ARG A 434 0.49 21.93 4.07
CA ARG A 434 -0.10 20.60 4.28
C ARG A 434 0.18 20.05 5.68
N VAL A 435 1.40 20.18 6.19
CA VAL A 435 1.76 19.72 7.55
C VAL A 435 1.00 20.55 8.60
N ALA A 436 0.92 21.87 8.44
CA ALA A 436 0.14 22.74 9.31
C ALA A 436 -1.36 22.36 9.32
N HIS A 437 -1.92 21.95 8.18
CA HIS A 437 -3.28 21.41 8.12
C HIS A 437 -3.43 20.09 8.87
N VAL A 438 -2.44 19.20 8.79
CA VAL A 438 -2.46 17.89 9.46
C VAL A 438 -2.32 18.03 10.97
N LEU A 439 -1.52 18.99 11.44
CA LEU A 439 -1.34 19.25 12.87
C LEU A 439 -2.51 20.02 13.51
N ASN A 440 -3.46 20.54 12.73
CA ASN A 440 -4.65 21.23 13.24
C ASN A 440 -5.79 20.21 13.50
N PRO A 441 -6.13 19.89 14.76
CA PRO A 441 -7.10 18.84 15.08
C PRO A 441 -8.49 19.12 14.51
N THR A 442 -8.95 20.38 14.56
CA THR A 442 -10.29 20.78 14.08
C THR A 442 -10.44 20.57 12.58
N ARG A 443 -9.41 20.94 11.78
CA ARG A 443 -9.42 20.69 10.33
C ARG A 443 -9.35 19.21 9.99
N LEU A 444 -8.66 18.44 10.83
CA LEU A 444 -8.51 17.01 10.61
C LEU A 444 -9.81 16.25 10.98
N LEU A 445 -10.51 16.66 12.03
CA LEU A 445 -11.87 16.19 12.35
C LEU A 445 -12.86 16.50 11.22
N SER A 446 -12.82 17.71 10.67
CA SER A 446 -13.70 18.09 9.55
C SER A 446 -13.42 17.28 8.28
N GLU A 447 -12.16 16.91 8.05
CA GLU A 447 -11.75 16.04 6.95
C GLU A 447 -12.22 14.59 7.15
N VAL A 448 -12.12 14.06 8.38
CA VAL A 448 -12.68 12.73 8.73
C VAL A 448 -14.19 12.72 8.52
N ALA A 449 -14.90 13.76 8.95
CA ALA A 449 -16.33 13.91 8.73
C ALA A 449 -16.67 14.02 7.24
N ARG A 450 -15.87 14.75 6.46
CA ARG A 450 -16.04 14.86 4.99
C ARG A 450 -15.90 13.50 4.30
N GLU A 451 -14.89 12.71 4.67
CA GLU A 451 -14.75 11.33 4.18
C GLU A 451 -15.90 10.44 4.65
N GLY A 452 -16.38 10.60 5.88
CA GLY A 452 -17.55 9.91 6.41
C GLY A 452 -18.82 10.19 5.60
N ARG A 453 -19.13 11.46 5.30
CA ARG A 453 -20.25 11.85 4.44
C ARG A 453 -20.14 11.25 3.04
N ALA A 454 -18.92 11.23 2.49
CA ALA A 454 -18.65 10.60 1.20
C ALA A 454 -18.76 9.06 1.26
N ALA A 455 -18.50 8.44 2.42
CA ALA A 455 -18.74 7.01 2.62
C ALA A 455 -20.24 6.72 2.72
N VAL A 456 -21.00 7.53 3.46
CA VAL A 456 -22.46 7.39 3.58
C VAL A 456 -23.13 7.46 2.20
N SER A 457 -22.73 8.40 1.35
CA SER A 457 -23.32 8.53 0.02
C SER A 457 -23.06 7.36 -0.91
N ARG A 458 -21.93 6.66 -0.73
CA ARG A 458 -21.58 5.45 -1.49
C ARG A 458 -22.25 4.20 -0.95
N THR A 459 -22.30 4.05 0.38
CA THR A 459 -22.93 2.89 1.03
C THR A 459 -24.44 2.94 0.89
N TYR A 460 -25.04 4.13 1.00
CA TYR A 460 -26.49 4.36 0.89
C TYR A 460 -26.81 5.45 -0.17
N PRO A 461 -26.80 5.09 -1.47
CA PRO A 461 -27.20 5.98 -2.55
C PRO A 461 -28.70 6.31 -2.50
N ARG A 462 -29.08 7.58 -2.71
CA ARG A 462 -30.48 8.05 -2.58
C ARG A 462 -31.49 7.29 -3.46
N GLU A 463 -31.11 6.93 -4.68
CA GLU A 463 -31.99 6.24 -5.64
C GLU A 463 -32.40 4.83 -5.15
N LYS A 464 -31.51 4.12 -4.45
CA LYS A 464 -31.78 2.79 -3.89
C LYS A 464 -32.66 2.85 -2.65
N THR A 465 -32.52 3.91 -1.85
CA THR A 465 -33.34 4.15 -0.65
C THR A 465 -34.81 4.38 -1.03
N VAL A 466 -35.09 5.15 -2.08
CA VAL A 466 -36.47 5.45 -2.52
C VAL A 466 -37.17 4.23 -3.15
N ALA A 467 -36.44 3.41 -3.91
CA ALA A 467 -37.00 2.18 -4.49
C ALA A 467 -37.35 1.13 -3.43
N ALA A 468 -36.55 1.02 -2.35
CA ALA A 468 -36.86 0.12 -1.25
C ALA A 468 -38.11 0.56 -0.47
N THR A 469 -38.37 1.86 -0.37
CA THR A 469 -39.59 2.38 0.28
C THR A 469 -40.86 2.27 -0.58
N SER A 470 -40.74 2.11 -1.90
CA SER A 470 -41.91 1.92 -2.79
C SER A 470 -42.36 0.48 -2.92
N ASP A 471 -41.45 -0.49 -2.76
CA ASP A 471 -41.77 -1.93 -2.79
C ASP A 471 -42.33 -2.44 -1.45
N SER A 472 -42.23 -1.66 -0.36
CA SER A 472 -42.82 -1.96 0.94
C SER A 472 -44.21 -1.33 1.11
N ALA A 473 -45.16 -1.65 0.22
CA ALA A 473 -46.57 -1.38 0.47
C ALA A 473 -47.12 -2.37 1.54
N PRO A 474 -48.06 -1.97 2.41
CA PRO A 474 -48.50 -2.83 3.50
C PRO A 474 -49.29 -4.02 2.93
N ALA A 475 -48.89 -5.24 3.32
CA ALA A 475 -49.72 -6.42 3.12
C ALA A 475 -51.05 -6.20 3.87
N GLU A 476 -52.15 -6.24 3.13
CA GLU A 476 -53.51 -6.13 3.67
C GLU A 476 -53.75 -7.19 4.75
N ALA A 477 -54.27 -6.72 5.88
CA ALA A 477 -54.77 -7.54 6.97
C ALA A 477 -55.99 -8.33 6.48
N THR A 478 -55.90 -9.66 6.51
CA THR A 478 -57.06 -10.54 6.49
C THR A 478 -57.35 -10.99 7.92
N ASP A 479 -58.56 -10.65 8.36
CA ASP A 479 -59.18 -10.90 9.66
C ASP A 479 -59.82 -12.32 9.75
N ASP A 480 -60.24 -12.69 10.97
CA ASP A 480 -61.01 -13.86 11.44
C ASP A 480 -60.25 -15.20 11.65
N LYS A 481 -60.26 -15.92 12.80
CA LYS A 481 -61.08 -15.91 14.04
C LYS A 481 -60.51 -16.96 15.07
N PRO A 482 -61.16 -17.26 16.22
CA PRO A 482 -60.98 -16.69 17.57
C PRO A 482 -60.24 -17.60 18.60
N ALA A 483 -60.09 -17.06 19.81
CA ALA A 483 -59.45 -17.59 21.01
C ALA A 483 -59.98 -18.92 21.58
N VAL A 484 -59.09 -19.63 22.29
CA VAL A 484 -59.40 -20.50 23.43
C VAL A 484 -58.35 -20.27 24.52
N ASP A 485 -58.84 -19.94 25.71
CA ASP A 485 -58.11 -19.87 26.98
C ASP A 485 -57.54 -21.23 27.39
N ASP A 486 -56.36 -21.23 28.01
CA ASP A 486 -56.15 -21.98 29.24
C ASP A 486 -54.92 -21.45 29.99
N ALA A 487 -55.13 -21.15 31.27
CA ALA A 487 -54.15 -20.68 32.22
C ALA A 487 -53.38 -21.84 32.87
N ALA A 488 -52.09 -21.65 33.16
CA ALA A 488 -51.45 -22.06 34.42
C ALA A 488 -49.95 -21.72 34.46
N ASP A 489 -49.58 -21.00 35.53
CA ASP A 489 -48.35 -21.06 36.33
C ASP A 489 -47.04 -21.60 35.74
N GLY A 490 -45.99 -20.77 35.83
CA GLY A 490 -44.61 -21.21 35.69
C GLY A 490 -43.61 -20.08 35.71
N VAL A 491 -43.20 -19.66 36.91
CA VAL A 491 -42.00 -18.83 37.13
C VAL A 491 -40.78 -19.52 36.51
N HIS A 492 -40.20 -18.94 35.45
CA HIS A 492 -38.90 -19.32 34.94
C HIS A 492 -37.92 -18.14 35.07
N PRO A 493 -36.69 -18.38 35.57
CA PRO A 493 -35.72 -17.33 35.84
C PRO A 493 -35.19 -16.74 34.52
N VAL A 494 -34.94 -15.44 34.55
CA VAL A 494 -34.25 -14.66 33.52
C VAL A 494 -32.91 -15.34 33.18
N ARG A 495 -32.88 -16.10 32.08
CA ARG A 495 -31.64 -16.51 31.42
C ARG A 495 -31.19 -15.36 30.52
N GLY A 496 -29.96 -14.90 30.74
CA GLY A 496 -29.34 -13.84 29.96
C GLY A 496 -29.44 -14.10 28.47
N ASP A 497 -29.76 -13.05 27.72
CA ASP A 497 -29.78 -13.03 26.26
C ASP A 497 -28.33 -13.12 25.76
N GLY A 498 -27.83 -14.36 25.71
CA GLY A 498 -26.75 -14.68 24.81
C GLY A 498 -27.20 -14.27 23.41
N ARG A 499 -26.66 -13.16 22.90
CA ARG A 499 -26.63 -12.88 21.45
C ARG A 499 -26.27 -14.19 20.78
N GLU A 500 -27.23 -14.76 20.06
CA GLU A 500 -27.04 -15.97 19.29
C GLU A 500 -25.83 -15.75 18.39
N THR A 501 -24.75 -16.47 18.67
CA THR A 501 -23.78 -16.76 17.62
C THR A 501 -24.57 -17.50 16.55
N PRO A 502 -24.49 -17.10 15.26
CA PRO A 502 -25.22 -17.82 14.22
C PRO A 502 -24.78 -19.29 14.31
N GLY A 503 -25.70 -20.17 14.69
CA GLY A 503 -25.41 -21.61 14.78
C GLY A 503 -24.88 -22.12 13.45
N ASP A 504 -24.12 -23.22 13.50
CA ASP A 504 -23.52 -23.88 12.34
C ASP A 504 -24.53 -24.16 11.19
N ASP A 505 -25.83 -24.14 11.47
CA ASP A 505 -26.92 -24.33 10.51
C ASP A 505 -27.23 -23.10 9.62
N ALA A 506 -26.78 -21.89 9.99
CA ALA A 506 -26.99 -20.68 9.19
C ALA A 506 -26.19 -20.67 7.87
N TYR A 507 -25.18 -21.54 7.76
CA TYR A 507 -24.31 -21.69 6.59
C TYR A 507 -24.47 -23.06 5.92
N ALA A 508 -25.72 -23.51 5.68
CA ALA A 508 -26.03 -24.76 4.98
C ALA A 508 -25.61 -24.81 3.48
N GLY A 509 -24.53 -24.12 3.09
CA GLY A 509 -23.97 -24.06 1.74
C GLY A 509 -22.45 -24.24 1.72
N ALA A 510 -21.89 -24.50 0.55
CA ALA A 510 -20.45 -24.67 0.38
C ALA A 510 -19.71 -23.36 0.74
N ILE A 511 -18.74 -23.46 1.65
CA ILE A 511 -17.94 -22.32 2.12
C ILE A 511 -16.74 -22.12 1.19
N ILE A 512 -16.56 -20.88 0.73
CA ILE A 512 -15.37 -20.44 0.00
C ILE A 512 -14.51 -19.62 0.97
N PRO A 513 -13.37 -20.14 1.43
CA PRO A 513 -12.51 -19.44 2.36
C PRO A 513 -11.56 -18.44 1.68
N LEU A 514 -11.01 -17.52 2.47
CA LEU A 514 -9.87 -16.69 2.08
C LEU A 514 -8.63 -17.57 1.90
N ARG A 515 -8.30 -17.91 0.66
CA ARG A 515 -7.16 -18.80 0.36
C ARG A 515 -5.80 -18.20 0.69
N HIS A 516 -5.63 -16.89 0.49
CA HIS A 516 -4.36 -16.20 0.69
C HIS A 516 -4.61 -14.83 1.30
N ALA A 517 -3.72 -14.41 2.20
CA ALA A 517 -3.68 -13.03 2.68
C ALA A 517 -3.47 -12.08 1.49
N ASP A 518 -4.31 -11.05 1.35
CA ASP A 518 -4.06 -10.01 0.36
C ASP A 518 -2.84 -9.19 0.80
N PRO A 519 -1.84 -8.94 -0.07
CA PRO A 519 -0.68 -8.11 0.27
C PRO A 519 -1.04 -6.69 0.73
N ALA A 520 -2.24 -6.21 0.40
CA ALA A 520 -2.75 -4.91 0.84
C ALA A 520 -3.35 -4.92 2.25
N GLY A 521 -3.51 -6.09 2.87
CA GLY A 521 -4.05 -6.29 4.22
C GLY A 521 -5.22 -7.26 4.27
N GLN A 522 -5.79 -7.48 5.46
CA GLN A 522 -6.83 -8.49 5.72
C GLN A 522 -8.17 -7.90 6.17
N VAL A 523 -8.28 -6.58 6.22
CA VAL A 523 -9.55 -5.90 6.56
C VAL A 523 -10.37 -5.73 5.30
N LEU A 524 -11.61 -6.20 5.29
CA LEU A 524 -12.53 -6.02 4.16
C LEU A 524 -12.99 -4.56 4.07
N LEU A 525 -12.61 -3.82 3.03
CA LEU A 525 -12.93 -2.39 2.89
C LEU A 525 -14.12 -2.12 1.98
N ALA A 526 -14.38 -2.97 0.98
CA ALA A 526 -15.53 -2.80 0.08
C ALA A 526 -15.92 -4.11 -0.60
N VAL A 527 -17.21 -4.21 -0.94
CA VAL A 527 -17.83 -5.34 -1.62
C VAL A 527 -18.57 -4.84 -2.87
N HIS A 528 -18.33 -5.44 -4.02
CA HIS A 528 -19.06 -5.14 -5.26
C HIS A 528 -20.33 -5.99 -5.35
N VAL A 529 -21.34 -5.57 -4.58
CA VAL A 529 -22.65 -6.22 -4.44
C VAL A 529 -23.28 -6.56 -5.81
N GLU A 530 -23.34 -5.61 -6.75
CA GLU A 530 -23.98 -5.79 -8.07
C GLU A 530 -23.24 -6.80 -8.95
N ARG A 531 -21.93 -6.93 -8.77
CA ARG A 531 -21.14 -7.94 -9.50
C ARG A 531 -21.38 -9.32 -8.92
N ILE A 532 -21.42 -9.44 -7.59
CA ILE A 532 -21.71 -10.70 -6.92
C ILE A 532 -23.14 -11.16 -7.26
N ALA A 533 -24.13 -10.27 -7.19
CA ALA A 533 -25.51 -10.58 -7.55
C ALA A 533 -25.64 -11.08 -9.01
N ARG A 534 -24.92 -10.46 -9.96
CA ARG A 534 -24.86 -10.94 -11.35
C ARG A 534 -24.22 -12.33 -11.48
N LEU A 535 -23.13 -12.59 -10.75
CA LEU A 535 -22.49 -13.90 -10.75
C LEU A 535 -23.41 -14.96 -10.13
N ALA A 536 -24.10 -14.63 -9.05
CA ALA A 536 -25.10 -15.47 -8.39
C ALA A 536 -26.23 -15.85 -9.36
N ALA A 537 -26.81 -14.86 -10.05
CA ALA A 537 -27.82 -15.08 -11.08
C ALA A 537 -27.32 -15.96 -12.24
N ARG A 538 -26.13 -15.66 -12.77
CA ARG A 538 -25.51 -16.39 -13.88
C ARG A 538 -25.20 -17.86 -13.54
N TRP A 539 -24.81 -18.12 -12.29
CA TRP A 539 -24.50 -19.47 -11.82
C TRP A 539 -25.72 -20.21 -11.28
N GLY A 540 -26.84 -19.52 -11.07
CA GLY A 540 -28.03 -20.10 -10.46
C GLY A 540 -27.82 -20.48 -8.99
N VAL A 541 -27.01 -19.70 -8.26
CA VAL A 541 -26.67 -19.94 -6.85
C VAL A 541 -27.09 -18.75 -5.99
N HIS A 542 -27.24 -18.99 -4.69
CA HIS A 542 -27.36 -17.94 -3.68
C HIS A 542 -25.99 -17.75 -3.02
N ILE A 543 -25.57 -16.49 -2.86
CA ILE A 543 -24.24 -16.16 -2.32
C ILE A 543 -24.45 -15.26 -1.11
N THR A 544 -23.96 -15.68 0.04
CA THR A 544 -23.89 -14.87 1.26
C THR A 544 -22.46 -14.39 1.43
N VAL A 545 -22.27 -13.08 1.59
CA VAL A 545 -20.98 -12.52 1.99
C VAL A 545 -20.92 -12.61 3.50
N VAL A 546 -20.02 -13.46 3.99
CA VAL A 546 -19.91 -13.79 5.42
C VAL A 546 -19.32 -12.63 6.23
N PRO A 547 -18.17 -12.04 5.84
CA PRO A 547 -17.58 -10.96 6.60
C PRO A 547 -18.28 -9.62 6.35
N ALA A 548 -18.42 -8.82 7.41
CA ALA A 548 -18.88 -7.44 7.33
C ALA A 548 -17.78 -6.49 6.81
N VAL A 549 -18.17 -5.37 6.21
CA VAL A 549 -17.22 -4.30 5.84
C VAL A 549 -16.59 -3.75 7.12
N GLY A 550 -15.26 -3.71 7.16
CA GLY A 550 -14.45 -3.33 8.31
C GLY A 550 -13.95 -4.50 9.14
N GLN A 551 -14.43 -5.72 8.88
CA GLN A 551 -14.01 -6.91 9.59
C GLN A 551 -12.62 -7.36 9.12
N PHE A 552 -11.78 -7.75 10.08
CA PHE A 552 -10.54 -8.47 9.82
C PHE A 552 -10.85 -9.92 9.47
N VAL A 553 -10.35 -10.39 8.33
CA VAL A 553 -10.57 -11.74 7.82
C VAL A 553 -9.25 -12.50 7.82
N SER A 554 -9.11 -13.47 8.72
CA SER A 554 -7.92 -14.31 8.79
C SER A 554 -7.81 -15.24 7.56
N ALA A 555 -6.59 -15.66 7.24
CA ALA A 555 -6.38 -16.67 6.21
C ALA A 555 -7.12 -17.97 6.59
N GLY A 556 -7.87 -18.54 5.64
CA GLY A 556 -8.74 -19.70 5.87
C GLY A 556 -10.15 -19.36 6.36
N ALA A 557 -10.42 -18.13 6.79
CA ALA A 557 -11.77 -17.74 7.23
C ALA A 557 -12.79 -17.74 6.08
N PRO A 558 -14.07 -18.01 6.36
CA PRO A 558 -15.13 -18.02 5.36
C PRO A 558 -15.32 -16.61 4.75
N LEU A 559 -15.28 -16.52 3.42
CA LEU A 559 -15.60 -15.29 2.68
C LEU A 559 -17.01 -15.33 2.10
N PHE A 560 -17.37 -16.46 1.52
CA PHE A 560 -18.67 -16.65 0.89
C PHE A 560 -19.26 -17.98 1.36
N ALA A 561 -20.53 -17.97 1.73
CA ALA A 561 -21.33 -19.18 1.80
C ALA A 561 -22.18 -19.26 0.54
N VAL A 562 -22.10 -20.37 -0.19
CA VAL A 562 -22.78 -20.51 -1.47
C VAL A 562 -23.72 -21.70 -1.44
N GLN A 563 -25.00 -21.43 -1.71
CA GLN A 563 -26.04 -22.45 -1.79
C GLN A 563 -26.43 -22.66 -3.27
N GLY A 564 -26.39 -23.91 -3.73
CA GLY A 564 -26.73 -24.29 -5.11
C GLY A 564 -25.60 -25.03 -5.86
N PRO A 565 -25.67 -25.16 -7.20
CA PRO A 565 -24.74 -25.97 -7.98
C PRO A 565 -23.31 -25.39 -8.05
N MET A 566 -22.36 -26.02 -7.36
CA MET A 566 -20.97 -25.54 -7.25
C MET A 566 -20.14 -25.66 -8.54
N ALA A 567 -20.51 -26.52 -9.47
CA ALA A 567 -19.73 -26.78 -10.70
C ALA A 567 -19.45 -25.51 -11.54
N ARG A 568 -20.37 -24.54 -11.49
CA ARG A 568 -20.27 -23.28 -12.25
C ARG A 568 -19.60 -22.16 -11.47
N VAL A 569 -19.45 -22.30 -10.15
CA VAL A 569 -18.89 -21.25 -9.29
C VAL A 569 -17.40 -21.10 -9.52
N ARG A 570 -16.94 -19.86 -9.55
CA ARG A 570 -15.52 -19.50 -9.73
C ARG A 570 -15.07 -18.59 -8.59
N PRO A 571 -14.37 -19.14 -7.57
CA PRO A 571 -13.90 -18.37 -6.40
C PRO A 571 -13.10 -17.12 -6.77
N ASP A 572 -12.26 -17.17 -7.81
CA ASP A 572 -11.42 -16.04 -8.21
C ASP A 572 -12.23 -14.81 -8.67
N LEU A 573 -13.40 -15.03 -9.28
CA LEU A 573 -14.27 -13.94 -9.73
C LEU A 573 -14.99 -13.28 -8.55
N LEU A 574 -15.34 -14.06 -7.53
CA LEU A 574 -15.89 -13.55 -6.27
C LEU A 574 -14.82 -12.78 -5.49
N ALA A 575 -13.60 -13.32 -5.36
CA ALA A 575 -12.49 -12.64 -4.69
C ALA A 575 -12.15 -11.29 -5.35
N ARG A 576 -12.20 -11.18 -6.69
CA ARG A 576 -12.01 -9.91 -7.42
C ARG A 576 -13.12 -8.88 -7.21
N SER A 577 -14.19 -9.26 -6.52
CA SER A 577 -15.33 -8.40 -6.17
C SER A 577 -15.21 -7.85 -4.74
N LEU A 578 -14.13 -8.18 -4.03
CA LEU A 578 -13.78 -7.64 -2.73
C LEU A 578 -12.56 -6.71 -2.85
N VAL A 579 -12.45 -5.76 -1.90
CA VAL A 579 -11.24 -4.94 -1.69
C VAL A 579 -10.81 -5.11 -0.26
N PHE A 580 -9.57 -5.57 -0.05
CA PHE A 580 -8.95 -5.65 1.26
C PHE A 580 -7.97 -4.49 1.47
N GLY A 581 -7.70 -4.20 2.75
CA GLY A 581 -6.73 -3.20 3.20
C GLY A 581 -6.17 -3.49 4.58
N ASP A 582 -5.18 -2.71 5.01
CA ASP A 582 -4.51 -2.88 6.30
C ASP A 582 -5.33 -2.34 7.48
N THR A 583 -6.18 -1.34 7.24
CA THR A 583 -6.94 -0.67 8.31
C THR A 583 -8.28 -0.19 7.77
N HIS A 584 -9.32 -0.30 8.59
CA HIS A 584 -10.64 0.27 8.31
C HIS A 584 -10.58 1.80 8.47
N SER A 585 -10.14 2.50 7.41
CA SER A 585 -9.98 3.95 7.38
C SER A 585 -11.34 4.66 7.25
N PRO A 586 -11.48 5.93 7.69
CA PRO A 586 -12.72 6.71 7.55
C PRO A 586 -13.27 6.79 6.12
N SER A 587 -12.37 6.74 5.14
CA SER A 587 -12.73 6.72 3.73
C SER A 587 -13.34 5.40 3.25
N ALA A 588 -13.34 4.32 4.05
CA ALA A 588 -13.89 3.02 3.69
C ALA A 588 -15.39 2.92 3.95
N SER A 589 -15.84 3.27 5.16
CA SER A 589 -17.24 3.17 5.56
C SER A 589 -17.67 4.26 6.55
N PRO A 590 -18.99 4.51 6.69
CA PRO A 590 -19.51 5.41 7.71
C PRO A 590 -19.12 4.99 9.13
N ALA A 591 -19.12 3.68 9.40
CA ALA A 591 -18.75 3.15 10.71
C ALA A 591 -17.29 3.43 11.04
N ALA A 592 -16.38 3.33 10.06
CA ALA A 592 -14.98 3.68 10.25
C ALA A 592 -14.77 5.17 10.56
N ALA A 593 -15.57 6.04 9.94
CA ALA A 593 -15.51 7.48 10.20
C ALA A 593 -16.04 7.82 11.60
N LEU A 594 -17.18 7.24 12.00
CA LEU A 594 -17.72 7.35 13.35
C LEU A 594 -16.73 6.82 14.39
N GLN A 595 -16.18 5.61 14.19
CA GLN A 595 -15.15 5.05 15.06
C GLN A 595 -13.92 5.96 15.18
N ALA A 596 -13.46 6.55 14.08
CA ALA A 596 -12.32 7.48 14.15
C ALA A 596 -12.64 8.76 14.95
N LEU A 597 -13.86 9.30 14.86
CA LEU A 597 -14.30 10.43 15.68
C LEU A 597 -14.45 10.05 17.16
N VAL A 598 -14.99 8.86 17.43
CA VAL A 598 -15.12 8.28 18.76
C VAL A 598 -13.75 8.04 19.38
N ASP A 599 -12.79 7.48 18.64
CA ASP A 599 -11.41 7.28 19.09
C ASP A 599 -10.77 8.61 19.53
N VAL A 600 -11.01 9.71 18.80
CA VAL A 600 -10.53 11.06 19.19
C VAL A 600 -11.21 11.53 20.46
N ALA A 601 -12.53 11.35 20.58
CA ALA A 601 -13.27 11.71 21.79
C ALA A 601 -12.78 10.91 23.01
N LEU A 602 -12.66 9.59 22.90
CA LEU A 602 -12.20 8.72 23.99
C LEU A 602 -10.77 9.07 24.43
N LYS A 603 -9.86 9.35 23.49
CA LYS A 603 -8.51 9.82 23.85
C LYS A 603 -8.53 11.18 24.52
N ALA A 604 -9.37 12.10 24.05
CA ALA A 604 -9.52 13.41 24.66
C ALA A 604 -10.07 13.30 26.10
N LEU A 605 -10.99 12.37 26.36
CA LEU A 605 -11.56 12.08 27.69
C LEU A 605 -10.64 11.24 28.58
N SER A 606 -9.57 10.65 28.03
CA SER A 606 -8.66 9.82 28.83
C SER A 606 -7.99 10.63 29.94
N PRO A 607 -7.70 10.02 31.11
CA PRO A 607 -7.05 10.72 32.23
C PRO A 607 -5.72 11.39 31.88
N ALA A 608 -5.01 10.86 30.86
CA ALA A 608 -3.73 11.41 30.41
C ALA A 608 -3.86 12.70 29.59
N VAL A 609 -5.00 12.94 28.94
CA VAL A 609 -5.22 14.12 28.08
C VAL A 609 -6.18 15.10 28.73
N ASN A 610 -7.32 14.62 29.23
CA ASN A 610 -8.35 15.40 29.93
C ASN A 610 -8.76 16.70 29.21
N ASP A 611 -9.09 16.61 27.92
CA ASP A 611 -9.54 17.71 27.06
C ASP A 611 -11.01 17.50 26.64
N PRO A 612 -11.98 17.81 27.51
CA PRO A 612 -13.39 17.61 27.20
C PRO A 612 -13.88 18.51 26.05
N SER A 613 -13.23 19.64 25.78
CA SER A 613 -13.57 20.54 24.67
C SER A 613 -13.31 19.89 23.32
N ARG A 614 -12.23 19.12 23.19
CA ARG A 614 -11.93 18.33 21.98
C ARG A 614 -12.92 17.18 21.79
N ALA A 615 -13.39 16.57 22.88
CA ALA A 615 -14.46 15.57 22.80
C ALA A 615 -15.75 16.18 22.26
N VAL A 616 -16.17 17.33 22.78
CA VAL A 616 -17.35 18.08 22.31
C VAL A 616 -17.25 18.43 20.82
N GLN A 617 -16.09 18.89 20.34
CA GLN A 617 -15.89 19.15 18.90
C GLN A 617 -16.07 17.89 18.04
N SER A 618 -15.72 16.72 18.56
CA SER A 618 -15.93 15.45 17.85
C SER A 618 -17.42 15.11 17.77
N PHE A 619 -18.22 15.51 18.78
CA PHE A 619 -19.66 15.24 18.83
C PHE A 619 -20.42 15.99 17.75
N ASP A 620 -20.00 17.20 17.39
CA ASP A 620 -20.62 17.97 16.30
C ASP A 620 -20.57 17.19 14.97
N TYR A 621 -19.44 16.53 14.69
CA TYR A 621 -19.28 15.72 13.49
C TYR A 621 -19.97 14.36 13.57
N ILE A 622 -20.06 13.77 14.78
CA ILE A 622 -20.82 12.54 15.02
C ILE A 622 -22.31 12.80 14.79
N GLU A 623 -22.84 13.89 15.34
CA GLU A 623 -24.23 14.32 15.15
C GLU A 623 -24.56 14.53 13.67
N ASP A 624 -23.72 15.27 12.92
CA ASP A 624 -23.89 15.47 11.47
C ASP A 624 -23.95 14.14 10.69
N LEU A 625 -23.06 13.19 11.01
CA LEU A 625 -23.06 11.88 10.35
C LEU A 625 -24.29 11.05 10.71
N LEU A 626 -24.75 11.08 11.97
CA LEU A 626 -25.95 10.37 12.41
C LEU A 626 -27.22 10.94 11.78
N VAL A 627 -27.35 12.27 11.69
CA VAL A 627 -28.45 12.94 10.98
C VAL A 627 -28.46 12.57 9.49
N LEU A 628 -27.29 12.45 8.86
CA LEU A 628 -27.20 12.02 7.47
C LEU A 628 -27.58 10.55 7.28
N LEU A 629 -27.19 9.68 8.23
CA LEU A 629 -27.49 8.25 8.23
C LEU A 629 -28.98 7.98 8.51
N SER A 630 -29.62 8.71 9.43
CA SER A 630 -31.03 8.52 9.78
C SER A 630 -31.98 8.70 8.60
N ARG A 631 -31.58 9.50 7.61
CA ARG A 631 -32.33 9.75 6.37
C ARG A 631 -32.06 8.73 5.26
N ARG A 632 -31.09 7.83 5.42
CA ARG A 632 -30.57 6.97 4.33
C ARG A 632 -30.53 5.49 4.66
N VAL A 633 -30.34 5.14 5.93
CA VAL A 633 -30.39 3.75 6.40
C VAL A 633 -31.84 3.31 6.35
N VAL A 634 -32.16 2.44 5.39
CA VAL A 634 -33.47 1.79 5.31
C VAL A 634 -33.47 0.63 6.29
N VAL A 635 -34.49 0.54 7.13
CA VAL A 635 -34.72 -0.60 8.01
C VAL A 635 -35.05 -1.82 7.15
N GLY A 636 -34.20 -2.85 7.16
CA GLY A 636 -34.56 -4.19 6.68
C GLY A 636 -34.51 -4.49 5.16
N ALA A 637 -33.79 -3.72 4.33
CA ALA A 637 -33.71 -4.00 2.90
C ALA A 637 -32.77 -5.19 2.56
N THR A 638 -33.28 -6.43 2.61
CA THR A 638 -32.67 -7.62 2.00
C THR A 638 -32.93 -7.63 0.49
N THR A 639 -31.92 -7.28 -0.32
CA THR A 639 -32.06 -7.29 -1.78
C THR A 639 -31.68 -8.65 -2.39
N GLY A 640 -32.66 -9.55 -2.50
CA GLY A 640 -32.59 -10.75 -3.36
C GLY A 640 -31.61 -11.85 -2.90
N ARG A 641 -30.97 -12.54 -3.87
CA ARG A 641 -30.10 -13.73 -3.63
C ARG A 641 -28.76 -13.45 -2.94
N LEU A 642 -28.58 -12.27 -2.35
CA LEU A 642 -27.39 -11.84 -1.65
C LEU A 642 -27.73 -11.51 -0.20
N HIS A 643 -27.17 -12.26 0.74
CA HIS A 643 -27.22 -11.92 2.16
C HIS A 643 -25.87 -11.35 2.59
N GLY A 644 -25.92 -10.19 3.21
CA GLY A 644 -24.87 -9.64 4.05
C GLY A 644 -25.59 -8.74 5.03
N SER A 645 -25.26 -8.79 6.32
CA SER A 645 -25.95 -7.94 7.29
C SER A 645 -25.34 -6.53 7.22
N PRO A 646 -26.00 -5.53 6.58
CA PRO A 646 -25.56 -4.15 6.75
C PRO A 646 -25.71 -3.77 8.23
N LEU A 647 -24.86 -2.87 8.71
CA LEU A 647 -25.03 -2.29 10.04
C LEU A 647 -26.42 -1.62 10.11
N THR A 648 -27.14 -1.93 11.18
CA THR A 648 -28.44 -1.34 11.47
C THR A 648 -28.28 0.10 11.97
N TRP A 649 -29.39 0.83 12.04
CA TRP A 649 -29.40 2.15 12.69
C TRP A 649 -28.90 2.08 14.14
N GLU A 650 -29.35 1.06 14.88
CA GLU A 650 -28.91 0.84 16.25
C GLU A 650 -27.39 0.61 16.34
N ASP A 651 -26.80 -0.16 15.41
CA ASP A 651 -25.35 -0.36 15.39
C ASP A 651 -24.59 0.96 15.19
N TYR A 652 -25.08 1.85 14.32
CA TYR A 652 -24.47 3.16 14.13
C TYR A 652 -24.58 4.05 15.36
N VAL A 653 -25.74 4.07 16.02
CA VAL A 653 -25.94 4.79 17.28
C VAL A 653 -24.98 4.22 18.33
N SER A 654 -24.93 2.90 18.48
CA SER A 654 -24.06 2.21 19.45
C SER A 654 -22.59 2.57 19.25
N VAL A 655 -22.08 2.44 18.02
CA VAL A 655 -20.71 2.82 17.66
C VAL A 655 -20.42 4.29 18.00
N ALA A 656 -21.41 5.17 17.78
CA ALA A 656 -21.23 6.60 17.94
C ALA A 656 -21.25 7.08 19.40
N VAL A 657 -22.04 6.44 20.28
CA VAL A 657 -22.34 7.02 21.60
C VAL A 657 -22.01 6.12 22.79
N ASP A 658 -22.04 4.79 22.65
CA ASP A 658 -22.05 3.89 23.82
C ASP A 658 -20.72 3.95 24.60
N GLU A 659 -19.60 3.85 23.89
CA GLU A 659 -18.26 3.96 24.51
C GLU A 659 -18.04 5.35 25.11
N ILE A 660 -18.42 6.41 24.38
CA ILE A 660 -18.28 7.80 24.86
C ILE A 660 -19.08 8.02 26.14
N ARG A 661 -20.32 7.50 26.20
CA ARG A 661 -21.18 7.54 27.39
C ARG A 661 -20.54 6.80 28.57
N HIS A 662 -19.84 5.70 28.31
CA HIS A 662 -19.15 4.96 29.35
C HIS A 662 -17.96 5.74 29.92
N PHE A 663 -17.18 6.40 29.06
CA PHE A 663 -15.96 7.13 29.42
C PHE A 663 -16.15 8.62 29.72
N SER A 664 -17.37 9.16 29.69
CA SER A 664 -17.63 10.59 29.96
C SER A 664 -17.40 11.02 31.41
N GLY A 665 -17.31 10.06 32.34
CA GLY A 665 -17.03 10.32 33.76
C GLY A 665 -17.96 11.34 34.40
N GLU A 666 -17.38 12.29 35.14
CA GLU A 666 -18.06 13.42 35.80
C GLU A 666 -18.04 14.71 34.97
N SER A 667 -17.64 14.67 33.69
CA SER A 667 -17.55 15.87 32.88
C SER A 667 -18.95 16.39 32.50
N LEU A 668 -19.43 17.41 33.23
CA LEU A 668 -20.72 18.06 32.94
C LEU A 668 -20.83 18.53 31.49
N MET A 669 -19.75 19.10 30.94
CA MET A 669 -19.75 19.60 29.56
C MET A 669 -20.03 18.47 28.55
N VAL A 670 -19.41 17.30 28.76
CA VAL A 670 -19.53 16.13 27.87
C VAL A 670 -20.91 15.51 28.00
N LEU A 671 -21.38 15.28 29.23
CA LEU A 671 -22.69 14.69 29.51
C LEU A 671 -23.82 15.53 28.92
N ARG A 672 -23.75 16.86 29.09
CA ARG A 672 -24.78 17.79 28.59
C ARG A 672 -24.76 17.90 27.07
N ARG A 673 -23.59 17.87 26.43
CA ARG A 673 -23.49 17.86 24.96
C ARG A 673 -23.95 16.53 24.38
N LEU A 674 -23.58 15.40 24.98
CA LEU A 674 -24.03 14.08 24.54
C LEU A 674 -25.55 13.96 24.62
N ARG A 675 -26.16 14.48 25.69
CA ARG A 675 -27.62 14.61 25.79
C ARG A 675 -28.18 15.45 24.64
N ALA A 676 -27.58 16.60 24.35
CA ALA A 676 -28.02 17.47 23.27
C ALA A 676 -27.98 16.78 21.89
N VAL A 677 -26.96 15.94 21.62
CA VAL A 677 -26.89 15.12 20.40
C VAL A 677 -28.06 14.15 20.35
N LEU A 678 -28.31 13.39 21.41
CA LEU A 678 -29.38 12.38 21.44
C LEU A 678 -30.77 13.02 21.32
N THR A 679 -31.02 14.13 22.03
CA THR A 679 -32.30 14.84 21.94
C THR A 679 -32.47 15.53 20.58
N GLY A 680 -31.42 16.13 20.03
CA GLY A 680 -31.46 16.73 18.69
C GLY A 680 -31.71 15.69 17.60
N LEU A 681 -31.22 14.46 17.77
CA LEU A 681 -31.54 13.34 16.89
C LEU A 681 -33.01 12.92 17.01
N LEU A 682 -33.59 12.89 18.21
CA LEU A 682 -35.03 12.64 18.38
C LEU A 682 -35.90 13.70 17.69
N ASP A 683 -35.46 14.95 17.65
CA ASP A 683 -36.20 16.03 16.98
C ASP A 683 -36.11 15.95 15.44
N THR A 684 -35.09 15.27 14.90
CA THR A 684 -34.78 15.30 13.46
C THR A 684 -34.96 13.97 12.74
N CYS A 685 -34.97 12.85 13.46
CA CYS A 685 -35.10 11.51 12.88
C CYS A 685 -36.57 11.07 12.81
N PRO A 686 -36.94 10.15 11.91
CA PRO A 686 -38.27 9.53 11.92
C PRO A 686 -38.54 8.75 13.23
N GLU A 687 -39.80 8.72 13.67
CA GLU A 687 -40.19 8.06 14.94
C GLU A 687 -39.79 6.58 15.01
N ALA A 688 -39.77 5.87 13.88
CA ALA A 688 -39.33 4.48 13.79
C ALA A 688 -37.88 4.26 14.26
N LEU A 689 -37.04 5.30 14.23
CA LEU A 689 -35.63 5.25 14.62
C LEU A 689 -35.40 5.72 16.07
N HIS A 690 -36.44 6.11 16.81
CA HIS A 690 -36.35 6.62 18.18
C HIS A 690 -35.98 5.59 19.25
N PRO A 691 -36.38 4.29 19.18
CA PRO A 691 -36.17 3.38 20.31
C PRO A 691 -34.70 3.27 20.78
N PRO A 692 -33.69 3.11 19.90
CA PRO A 692 -32.29 3.09 20.33
C PRO A 692 -31.85 4.39 21.00
N LEU A 693 -32.33 5.55 20.52
CA LEU A 693 -31.95 6.85 21.09
C LEU A 693 -32.50 7.03 22.51
N ARG A 694 -33.77 6.63 22.75
CA ARG A 694 -34.40 6.72 24.08
C ARG A 694 -33.69 5.85 25.09
N GLU A 695 -33.35 4.62 24.73
CA GLU A 695 -32.62 3.71 25.61
C GLU A 695 -31.26 4.29 26.05
N ARG A 696 -30.54 4.95 25.13
CA ARG A 696 -29.25 5.58 25.45
C ARG A 696 -29.41 6.85 26.31
N ILE A 697 -30.52 7.59 26.17
CA ILE A 697 -30.86 8.70 27.07
C ILE A 697 -31.14 8.17 28.48
N ASP A 698 -31.95 7.11 28.61
CA ASP A 698 -32.26 6.49 29.90
C ASP A 698 -31.00 5.94 30.58
N ALA A 699 -30.12 5.31 29.80
CA ALA A 699 -28.82 4.84 30.28
C ALA A 699 -27.88 5.99 30.70
N LEU A 700 -27.95 7.14 30.01
CA LEU A 700 -27.22 8.36 30.38
C LEU A 700 -27.77 8.94 31.70
N ASP A 701 -29.09 8.99 31.86
CA ASP A 701 -29.75 9.44 33.10
C ASP A 701 -29.43 8.54 34.30
N ALA A 702 -29.40 7.22 34.08
CA ALA A 702 -28.96 6.26 35.08
C ALA A 702 -27.47 6.44 35.45
N ALA A 703 -26.61 6.74 34.48
CA ALA A 703 -25.20 7.02 34.74
C ALA A 703 -25.02 8.30 35.56
N VAL A 704 -25.65 9.40 35.16
CA VAL A 704 -25.61 10.69 35.88
C VAL A 704 -26.00 10.54 37.34
N ARG A 705 -27.06 9.77 37.65
CA ARG A 705 -27.49 9.49 39.03
C ARG A 705 -26.45 8.75 39.88
N ARG A 706 -25.59 7.94 39.26
CA ARG A 706 -24.57 7.15 39.97
C ARG A 706 -23.29 7.94 40.19
N THR A 707 -22.91 8.78 39.23
CA THR A 707 -21.60 9.44 39.23
C THR A 707 -21.60 10.83 39.85
N MET A 708 -22.75 11.55 39.87
CA MET A 708 -22.81 12.92 40.37
C MET A 708 -23.21 12.95 41.86
N PRO A 709 -22.33 13.41 42.77
CA PRO A 709 -22.64 13.46 44.20
C PRO A 709 -23.54 14.64 44.59
N ASP A 710 -23.41 15.78 43.90
CA ASP A 710 -24.09 17.03 44.26
C ASP A 710 -25.43 17.24 43.53
N GLU A 711 -26.44 17.71 44.26
CA GLU A 711 -27.78 17.99 43.72
C GLU A 711 -27.79 19.07 42.63
N LEU A 712 -26.85 20.02 42.69
CA LEU A 712 -26.68 21.01 41.63
C LEU A 712 -26.19 20.36 40.34
N ASP A 713 -25.19 19.50 40.42
CA ASP A 713 -24.56 18.86 39.26
C ASP A 713 -25.49 17.82 38.64
N LEU A 714 -26.24 17.08 39.46
CA LEU A 714 -27.34 16.22 39.01
C LEU A 714 -28.37 17.00 38.17
N ARG A 715 -28.81 18.18 38.64
CA ARG A 715 -29.75 19.03 37.89
C ARG A 715 -29.13 19.59 36.62
N LEU A 716 -27.87 20.01 36.65
CA LEU A 716 -27.19 20.58 35.48
C LEU A 716 -26.90 19.52 34.41
N ALA A 717 -26.49 18.32 34.79
CA ALA A 717 -26.18 17.21 33.88
C ALA A 717 -27.40 16.70 33.09
N ARG A 718 -28.61 16.89 33.63
CA ARG A 718 -29.88 16.53 32.96
C ARG A 718 -30.34 17.56 31.93
N VAL A 719 -29.70 18.72 31.85
CA VAL A 719 -30.05 19.78 30.88
C VAL A 719 -29.16 19.67 29.65
N SER A 720 -29.77 19.50 28.47
CA SER A 720 -29.06 19.54 27.19
C SER A 720 -28.31 20.86 27.00
N ASP A 721 -27.07 20.79 26.53
CA ASP A 721 -26.28 21.96 26.15
C ASP A 721 -25.67 21.77 24.76
N PRO A 722 -26.34 22.27 23.70
CA PRO A 722 -25.84 22.13 22.33
C PRO A 722 -24.50 22.83 22.09
N LEU A 723 -24.16 23.85 22.87
CA LEU A 723 -22.93 24.64 22.69
C LEU A 723 -21.79 24.18 23.60
N GLY A 724 -22.09 23.38 24.64
CA GLY A 724 -21.11 22.99 25.65
C GLY A 724 -20.58 24.16 26.51
N LEU A 725 -21.26 25.32 26.52
CA LEU A 725 -20.84 26.53 27.23
C LEU A 725 -21.39 26.63 28.66
N GLY A 726 -22.14 25.62 29.11
CA GLY A 726 -22.85 25.60 30.38
C GLY A 726 -24.21 26.32 30.36
N SER A 727 -24.62 26.91 29.23
CA SER A 727 -25.80 27.79 29.17
C SER A 727 -27.13 27.03 29.32
N ARG A 728 -28.12 27.66 29.98
CA ARG A 728 -29.49 27.10 30.16
C ARG A 728 -30.46 27.45 29.04
N ARG A 729 -29.99 27.98 27.89
CA ARG A 729 -30.91 28.39 26.83
C ARG A 729 -31.50 27.16 26.15
N VAL A 730 -32.71 26.81 26.57
CA VAL A 730 -33.65 25.97 25.82
C VAL A 730 -33.72 26.53 24.41
N ALA A 731 -33.32 25.73 23.42
CA ALA A 731 -33.55 26.08 22.03
C ALA A 731 -35.05 26.29 21.86
N ARG A 732 -35.47 27.51 21.53
CA ARG A 732 -36.85 27.79 21.15
C ARG A 732 -37.16 26.95 19.91
N SER A 733 -38.11 26.04 20.02
CA SER A 733 -38.71 25.30 18.91
C SER A 733 -39.07 26.26 17.78
N ARG A 734 -38.67 25.91 16.56
CA ARG A 734 -39.26 26.42 15.32
C ARG A 734 -39.82 25.28 14.52
#